data_AF-A0A430EI65-F1
#
_entry.id   AF-A0A430EI65-F1
#
_cell.length_a   1.000
_cell.length_b   1.000
_cell.length_c   1.000
_cell.angle_alpha   90.00
_cell.angle_beta   90.00
_cell.angle_gamma   90.00
#
_symmetry.space_group_name_H-M   'P 1'
#
loop_
_entity.id
_entity.type
_entity.pdbx_description
1 polymer ?
#
loop_
_entity_poly.entity_id
_entity_poly.type
_entity_poly.pdbx_seq_one_letter_code
_entity_poly.pdbx_strand_id
1 'polypeptide(L)'
;MLRVYRHASATSDYSLTLSLPGTSGALRYSYVGAGFWQRADIAASGESAFRFNAFTYGVETTDAAQPRIGNGAYAVDLVGSMGFGMLESLVGSGTLQVDFASGKIVTSGEVRQVSTASGATTGSSAFVGLAQLGASNNVFAGIFAFSGGELSGALDGRFYGPAAQEVGAAWSATNPDGRAAAGVLIGRQAGAQTGNASLAGLTASQIFTGEAATLTARYVDASGELAAPAAAAQPVTVSYDAASGNYLVISGARTGIFPASPVAGAPDQLTLDALNGMRYVRAGRWATTTGANGITSSVTDAFAFGMMTAAGSVPRSGSASYAVRLAGSLADASKPGPFAVTGSGTLTANFASGAIATSGSASAAFTDAANATTTTTGSFTGSATLSSSANSFAGTLNLALFGGYDGALTGHFYGPAADEVGAAAALTDASGEAAAVSLVGGKGSSTLAAGKLLATPDFSGDAAGGYRVTGLPGLSETLVLLTAADREAITSDVGFDLYRKTLATGMVQARLYDAGKGPLALSYASFAELAYLANDAAAGSDPLRWYLPFGQRTTADQMPRTGTASYAGQVFGTGTVGTASYTLGGTSSFAVDFARASASGSLAVTGSGASGTRDFGSLGFTGAGISANGFTGALGGASGSGSLTGWFFGPQAQEIGARFDAAQTLANGDKAVLNGATLAKKAP
;
A
#
# COMPACT_ATOMS: atom_id res chain seq x y z
N MET A 1 -22.52 -10.90 39.08
CA MET A 1 -23.58 -11.61 39.85
C MET A 1 -24.80 -11.79 38.94
N LEU A 2 -25.48 -12.93 38.98
CA LEU A 2 -26.67 -13.19 38.14
C LEU A 2 -27.95 -13.07 38.99
N ARG A 3 -29.04 -12.57 38.40
CA ARG A 3 -30.40 -12.72 38.95
C ARG A 3 -31.19 -13.66 38.07
N VAL A 4 -31.85 -14.63 38.70
CA VAL A 4 -32.69 -15.62 38.03
C VAL A 4 -34.11 -15.50 38.54
N TYR A 5 -35.06 -15.32 37.64
CA TYR A 5 -36.49 -15.37 37.90
C TYR A 5 -37.04 -16.63 37.26
N ARG A 6 -37.92 -17.36 37.96
CA ARG A 6 -38.55 -18.57 37.45
C ARG A 6 -40.06 -18.47 37.56
N HIS A 7 -40.74 -18.96 36.55
CA HIS A 7 -42.19 -19.12 36.55
C HIS A 7 -42.51 -20.48 35.93
N ALA A 8 -43.25 -21.31 36.64
CA ALA A 8 -43.60 -22.66 36.21
C ALA A 8 -45.12 -22.82 36.18
N SER A 9 -45.58 -23.58 35.20
CA SER A 9 -46.97 -24.02 35.05
C SER A 9 -46.99 -25.54 34.83
N ALA A 10 -48.18 -26.15 34.76
CA ALA A 10 -48.29 -27.60 34.59
C ALA A 10 -47.67 -28.13 33.28
N THR A 11 -47.51 -27.28 32.25
CA THR A 11 -47.05 -27.69 30.91
C THR A 11 -45.89 -26.84 30.39
N SER A 12 -45.44 -25.83 31.12
CA SER A 12 -44.38 -24.93 30.67
C SER A 12 -43.56 -24.38 31.83
N ASP A 13 -42.23 -24.40 31.69
CA ASP A 13 -41.27 -23.77 32.57
C ASP A 13 -40.61 -22.57 31.89
N TYR A 14 -40.54 -21.45 32.62
CA TYR A 14 -39.92 -20.20 32.17
C TYR A 14 -38.79 -19.80 33.13
N SER A 15 -37.66 -19.39 32.56
CA SER A 15 -36.58 -18.75 33.31
C SER A 15 -36.15 -17.44 32.64
N LEU A 16 -35.94 -16.40 33.44
CA LEU A 16 -35.29 -15.17 33.01
C LEU A 16 -34.01 -14.99 33.82
N THR A 17 -32.87 -15.02 33.14
CA THR A 17 -31.56 -14.80 33.75
C THR A 17 -31.01 -13.45 33.28
N LEU A 18 -30.67 -12.57 34.22
CA LEU A 18 -30.08 -11.26 33.94
C LEU A 18 -28.69 -11.18 34.57
N SER A 19 -27.69 -10.75 33.80
CA SER A 19 -26.40 -10.33 34.36
C SER A 19 -26.57 -8.99 35.04
N LEU A 20 -26.13 -8.86 36.29
CA LEU A 20 -26.13 -7.56 36.97
C LEU A 20 -24.90 -6.74 36.56
N PRO A 21 -25.04 -5.40 36.43
CA PRO A 21 -23.91 -4.50 36.42
C PRO A 21 -23.04 -4.76 37.65
N GLY A 22 -21.74 -4.91 37.45
CA GLY A 22 -20.86 -5.46 38.47
C GLY A 22 -19.53 -4.72 38.54
N THR A 23 -19.16 -4.27 39.74
CA THR A 23 -17.81 -3.81 40.07
C THR A 23 -16.85 -4.97 40.40
N SER A 24 -17.33 -6.24 40.37
CA SER A 24 -16.54 -7.45 40.66
C SER A 24 -17.04 -8.68 39.86
N GLY A 25 -16.15 -9.67 39.65
CA GLY A 25 -16.37 -10.84 38.77
C GLY A 25 -15.73 -10.71 37.37
N ALA A 26 -15.97 -11.68 36.48
CA ALA A 26 -15.45 -11.70 35.11
C ALA A 26 -16.17 -10.70 34.17
N LEU A 27 -17.48 -10.47 34.40
CA LEU A 27 -18.29 -9.51 33.66
C LEU A 27 -18.35 -8.16 34.42
N ARG A 28 -17.40 -7.25 34.14
CA ARG A 28 -17.34 -5.91 34.77
C ARG A 28 -17.87 -4.85 33.82
N TYR A 29 -19.19 -4.82 33.67
CA TYR A 29 -19.91 -3.86 32.83
C TYR A 29 -20.72 -2.90 33.70
N SER A 30 -20.74 -1.63 33.31
CA SER A 30 -21.36 -0.51 34.01
C SER A 30 -22.66 -0.04 33.34
N TYR A 31 -22.73 -0.17 32.01
CA TYR A 31 -23.81 0.35 31.18
C TYR A 31 -24.57 -0.73 30.43
N VAL A 32 -23.95 -1.87 30.12
CA VAL A 32 -24.59 -3.01 29.42
C VAL A 32 -24.73 -4.24 30.32
N GLY A 33 -25.82 -4.98 30.11
CA GLY A 33 -26.07 -6.29 30.67
C GLY A 33 -26.65 -7.27 29.63
N ALA A 34 -26.50 -8.55 29.92
CA ALA A 34 -27.06 -9.67 29.17
C ALA A 34 -28.33 -10.21 29.84
N GLY A 35 -29.32 -10.57 29.03
CA GLY A 35 -30.54 -11.23 29.45
C GLY A 35 -30.81 -12.49 28.63
N PHE A 36 -31.29 -13.53 29.31
CA PHE A 36 -31.66 -14.81 28.69
C PHE A 36 -33.05 -15.21 29.16
N TRP A 37 -33.98 -15.33 28.22
CA TRP A 37 -35.32 -15.86 28.46
C TRP A 37 -35.41 -17.27 27.89
N GLN A 38 -35.59 -18.25 28.77
CA GLN A 38 -35.74 -19.65 28.42
C GLN A 38 -37.17 -20.10 28.65
N ARG A 39 -37.71 -20.90 27.74
CA ARG A 39 -39.00 -21.57 27.88
C ARG A 39 -38.82 -23.04 27.51
N ALA A 40 -39.27 -23.94 28.38
CA ALA A 40 -39.41 -25.35 28.09
C ALA A 40 -40.91 -25.70 28.12
N ASP A 41 -41.46 -26.12 26.97
CA ASP A 41 -42.80 -26.68 26.91
C ASP A 41 -42.72 -28.19 27.07
N ILE A 42 -43.39 -28.75 28.07
CA ILE A 42 -43.31 -30.16 28.45
C ILE A 42 -44.56 -30.86 27.89
N ALA A 43 -44.38 -31.71 26.88
CA ALA A 43 -45.47 -32.54 26.37
C ALA A 43 -45.70 -33.77 27.25
N ALA A 44 -46.96 -34.23 27.34
CA ALA A 44 -47.31 -35.46 28.05
C ALA A 44 -46.64 -36.72 27.46
N SER A 45 -46.18 -36.66 26.20
CA SER A 45 -45.41 -37.70 25.52
C SER A 45 -43.94 -37.79 25.95
N GLY A 46 -43.45 -36.84 26.76
CA GLY A 46 -42.05 -36.73 27.17
C GLY A 46 -41.17 -35.90 26.24
N GLU A 47 -41.68 -35.45 25.09
CA GLU A 47 -41.00 -34.49 24.22
C GLU A 47 -41.09 -33.08 24.81
N SER A 48 -39.96 -32.36 24.87
CA SER A 48 -39.93 -30.98 25.36
C SER A 48 -39.41 -30.02 24.30
N ALA A 49 -40.18 -28.97 24.00
CA ALA A 49 -39.73 -27.91 23.10
C ALA A 49 -39.02 -26.82 23.88
N PHE A 50 -37.74 -26.60 23.58
CA PHE A 50 -36.94 -25.57 24.23
C PHE A 50 -36.85 -24.32 23.34
N ARG A 51 -37.08 -23.15 23.94
CA ARG A 51 -36.88 -21.84 23.30
C ARG A 51 -35.91 -21.03 24.12
N PHE A 52 -34.93 -20.44 23.44
CA PHE A 52 -33.91 -19.61 24.03
C PHE A 52 -33.91 -18.25 23.33
N ASN A 53 -34.17 -17.19 24.08
CA ASN A 53 -34.04 -15.82 23.59
C ASN A 53 -32.92 -15.14 24.37
N ALA A 54 -32.04 -14.48 23.65
CA ALA A 54 -30.93 -13.74 24.20
C ALA A 54 -31.08 -12.27 23.81
N PHE A 55 -30.79 -11.37 24.74
CA PHE A 55 -30.90 -9.93 24.49
C PHE A 55 -29.89 -9.17 25.35
N THR A 56 -29.54 -7.96 24.91
CA THR A 56 -28.78 -7.01 25.72
C THR A 56 -29.72 -5.91 26.24
N TYR A 57 -29.38 -5.34 27.39
CA TYR A 57 -30.14 -4.26 28.01
C TYR A 57 -29.19 -3.32 28.75
N GLY A 58 -29.57 -2.05 28.94
CA GLY A 58 -28.66 -1.11 29.57
C GLY A 58 -28.99 0.36 29.34
N VAL A 59 -28.02 1.22 29.65
CA VAL A 59 -28.06 2.66 29.35
C VAL A 59 -27.43 2.86 27.97
N GLU A 60 -28.26 2.96 26.94
CA GLU A 60 -27.78 3.13 25.55
C GLU A 60 -27.06 4.46 25.35
N THR A 61 -26.01 4.46 24.51
CA THR A 61 -25.44 5.70 23.99
C THR A 61 -26.49 6.41 23.16
N THR A 62 -26.75 7.69 23.42
CA THR A 62 -27.68 8.46 22.58
C THR A 62 -27.13 8.61 21.16
N ASP A 63 -28.01 8.69 20.16
CA ASP A 63 -27.62 8.86 18.75
C ASP A 63 -26.68 10.05 18.50
N ALA A 64 -26.85 11.13 19.27
CA ALA A 64 -26.04 12.34 19.20
C ALA A 64 -24.68 12.21 19.90
N ALA A 65 -24.56 11.32 20.88
CA ALA A 65 -23.31 11.06 21.60
C ALA A 65 -22.47 9.94 20.96
N GLN A 66 -23.04 9.20 20.01
CA GLN A 66 -22.35 8.12 19.31
C GLN A 66 -21.20 8.67 18.45
N PRO A 67 -19.96 8.18 18.60
CA PRO A 67 -18.85 8.58 17.75
C PRO A 67 -19.15 8.34 16.27
N ARG A 68 -18.77 9.30 15.41
CA ARG A 68 -18.98 9.25 13.95
C ARG A 68 -17.69 9.29 13.14
N ILE A 69 -16.56 9.38 13.83
CA ILE A 69 -15.21 9.40 13.26
C ILE A 69 -14.27 8.62 14.17
N GLY A 70 -13.14 8.15 13.62
CA GLY A 70 -12.14 7.38 14.35
C GLY A 70 -12.51 5.91 14.47
N ASN A 71 -11.78 5.19 15.33
CA ASN A 71 -11.94 3.76 15.51
C ASN A 71 -12.31 3.43 16.96
N GLY A 72 -13.07 2.35 17.15
CA GLY A 72 -13.34 1.75 18.45
C GLY A 72 -12.89 0.30 18.48
N ALA A 73 -12.33 -0.12 19.62
CA ALA A 73 -11.97 -1.51 19.89
C ALA A 73 -12.53 -1.90 21.26
N TYR A 74 -13.14 -3.07 21.33
CA TYR A 74 -13.83 -3.60 22.51
C TYR A 74 -13.39 -5.03 22.74
N ALA A 75 -13.01 -5.35 23.98
CA ALA A 75 -12.94 -6.74 24.40
C ALA A 75 -14.38 -7.22 24.67
N VAL A 76 -14.76 -8.34 24.08
CA VAL A 76 -16.12 -8.90 24.20
C VAL A 76 -16.09 -10.27 24.87
N ASP A 77 -17.10 -10.50 25.70
CA ASP A 77 -17.47 -11.82 26.20
C ASP A 77 -18.67 -12.33 25.40
N LEU A 78 -18.60 -13.59 24.98
CA LEU A 78 -19.69 -14.31 24.32
C LEU A 78 -20.33 -15.26 25.33
N VAL A 79 -21.65 -15.18 25.45
CA VAL A 79 -22.45 -16.13 26.23
C VAL A 79 -23.68 -16.51 25.43
N GLY A 80 -23.90 -17.81 25.24
CA GLY A 80 -25.05 -18.30 24.49
C GLY A 80 -25.36 -19.75 24.78
N SER A 81 -26.22 -20.31 23.97
CA SER A 81 -26.58 -21.72 24.02
C SER A 81 -26.74 -22.27 22.62
N MET A 82 -26.41 -23.55 22.45
CA MET A 82 -26.58 -24.31 21.21
C MET A 82 -27.41 -25.55 21.49
N GLY A 83 -28.37 -25.84 20.61
CA GLY A 83 -29.18 -27.05 20.63
C GLY A 83 -28.84 -27.97 19.46
N PHE A 84 -28.53 -29.24 19.77
CA PHE A 84 -28.50 -30.36 18.83
C PHE A 84 -28.63 -31.67 19.61
N GLY A 85 -29.85 -32.19 19.75
CA GLY A 85 -30.16 -33.33 20.63
C GLY A 85 -30.16 -32.97 22.12
N MET A 86 -29.05 -32.43 22.64
CA MET A 86 -28.94 -31.85 23.98
C MET A 86 -28.56 -30.36 23.91
N LEU A 87 -28.87 -29.62 24.97
CA LEU A 87 -28.53 -28.20 25.10
C LEU A 87 -27.12 -28.04 25.67
N GLU A 88 -26.28 -27.30 24.95
CA GLU A 88 -24.93 -26.93 25.37
C GLU A 88 -24.86 -25.44 25.69
N SER A 89 -24.00 -25.09 26.64
CA SER A 89 -23.66 -23.70 26.93
C SER A 89 -22.49 -23.27 26.05
N LEU A 90 -22.58 -22.06 25.51
CA LEU A 90 -21.51 -21.44 24.75
C LEU A 90 -20.91 -20.33 25.60
N VAL A 91 -19.61 -20.42 25.86
CA VAL A 91 -18.86 -19.38 26.59
C VAL A 91 -17.61 -19.06 25.80
N GLY A 92 -17.40 -17.79 25.49
CA GLY A 92 -16.30 -17.36 24.65
C GLY A 92 -15.83 -15.95 24.98
N SER A 93 -14.77 -15.56 24.31
CA SER A 93 -14.20 -14.23 24.40
C SER A 93 -13.63 -13.82 23.05
N GLY A 94 -13.59 -12.53 22.78
CA GLY A 94 -13.08 -12.02 21.52
C GLY A 94 -12.88 -10.52 21.52
N THR A 95 -12.86 -9.96 20.31
CA THR A 95 -12.82 -8.53 20.07
C THR A 95 -13.98 -8.09 19.19
N LEU A 96 -14.40 -6.83 19.36
CA LEU A 96 -15.26 -6.12 18.43
C LEU A 96 -14.56 -4.81 18.08
N GLN A 97 -14.39 -4.56 16.79
CA GLN A 97 -13.79 -3.36 16.24
C GLN A 97 -14.85 -2.61 15.44
N VAL A 98 -14.78 -1.28 15.46
CA VAL A 98 -15.64 -0.40 14.68
C VAL A 98 -14.80 0.69 14.04
N ASP A 99 -14.98 0.92 12.75
CA ASP A 99 -14.59 2.17 12.09
C ASP A 99 -15.83 3.07 12.08
N PHE A 100 -15.84 4.12 12.88
CA PHE A 100 -17.01 5.00 13.01
C PHE A 100 -17.25 5.85 11.76
N ALA A 101 -16.23 6.06 10.93
CA ALA A 101 -16.38 6.84 9.69
C ALA A 101 -17.12 6.05 8.61
N SER A 102 -16.78 4.77 8.42
CA SER A 102 -17.51 3.89 7.50
C SER A 102 -18.71 3.19 8.15
N GLY A 103 -18.76 3.16 9.49
CA GLY A 103 -19.71 2.39 10.29
C GLY A 103 -19.46 0.88 10.25
N LYS A 104 -18.38 0.39 9.64
CA LYS A 104 -18.09 -1.05 9.59
C LYS A 104 -17.73 -1.57 10.98
N ILE A 105 -18.32 -2.69 11.35
CA ILE A 105 -18.06 -3.41 12.60
C ILE A 105 -17.60 -4.82 12.26
N VAL A 106 -16.50 -5.24 12.89
CA VAL A 106 -15.97 -6.59 12.78
C VAL A 106 -15.82 -7.15 14.18
N THR A 107 -16.34 -8.35 14.42
CA THR A 107 -16.11 -9.07 15.68
C THR A 107 -15.55 -10.45 15.41
N SER A 108 -14.66 -10.93 16.28
CA SER A 108 -14.13 -12.28 16.19
C SER A 108 -13.59 -12.76 17.53
N GLY A 109 -13.59 -14.07 17.74
CA GLY A 109 -13.03 -14.65 18.95
C GLY A 109 -13.14 -16.17 18.95
N GLU A 110 -12.96 -16.74 20.14
CA GLU A 110 -13.05 -18.17 20.39
C GLU A 110 -14.24 -18.46 21.31
N VAL A 111 -14.93 -19.57 21.04
CA VAL A 111 -16.02 -20.08 21.85
C VAL A 111 -15.72 -21.52 22.28
N ARG A 112 -16.13 -21.86 23.49
CA ARG A 112 -16.14 -23.23 24.01
C ARG A 112 -17.57 -23.71 24.16
N GLN A 113 -17.81 -24.92 23.68
CA GLN A 113 -19.03 -25.67 23.94
C GLN A 113 -18.86 -26.42 25.25
N VAL A 114 -19.78 -26.19 26.19
CA VAL A 114 -19.75 -26.76 27.53
C VAL A 114 -21.04 -27.54 27.75
N SER A 115 -20.90 -28.84 28.06
CA SER A 115 -22.05 -29.68 28.38
C SER A 115 -22.76 -29.15 29.62
N THR A 116 -24.08 -28.95 29.52
CA THR A 116 -24.91 -28.54 30.66
C THR A 116 -25.09 -29.66 31.69
N ALA A 117 -24.84 -30.92 31.32
CA ALA A 117 -24.96 -32.08 32.20
C ALA A 117 -23.68 -32.35 33.01
N SER A 118 -22.51 -32.26 32.38
CA SER A 118 -21.23 -32.61 33.02
C SER A 118 -20.34 -31.41 33.36
N GLY A 119 -20.61 -30.24 32.79
CA GLY A 119 -19.73 -29.06 32.88
C GLY A 119 -18.42 -29.20 32.10
N ALA A 120 -18.20 -30.30 31.39
CA ALA A 120 -17.01 -30.52 30.57
C ALA A 120 -17.08 -29.72 29.26
N THR A 121 -15.93 -29.26 28.77
CA THR A 121 -15.81 -28.71 27.42
C THR A 121 -15.93 -29.86 26.41
N THR A 122 -16.94 -29.81 25.55
CA THR A 122 -17.23 -30.82 24.52
C THR A 122 -16.69 -30.43 23.15
N GLY A 123 -16.44 -29.13 22.94
CA GLY A 123 -15.91 -28.61 21.70
C GLY A 123 -15.37 -27.19 21.84
N SER A 124 -14.67 -26.72 20.82
CA SER A 124 -14.24 -25.32 20.68
C SER A 124 -14.29 -24.93 19.22
N SER A 125 -14.54 -23.65 18.95
CA SER A 125 -14.68 -23.10 17.60
C SER A 125 -14.38 -21.61 17.64
N ALA A 126 -13.91 -21.05 16.53
CA ALA A 126 -13.84 -19.60 16.38
C ALA A 126 -15.22 -19.04 15.98
N PHE A 127 -15.46 -17.77 16.24
CA PHE A 127 -16.59 -17.03 15.71
C PHE A 127 -16.15 -15.75 15.01
N VAL A 128 -16.99 -15.28 14.09
CA VAL A 128 -16.81 -14.02 13.37
C VAL A 128 -18.16 -13.35 13.16
N GLY A 129 -18.17 -12.02 13.11
CA GLY A 129 -19.32 -11.25 12.68
C GLY A 129 -18.89 -10.00 11.92
N LEU A 130 -19.75 -9.60 10.97
CA LEU A 130 -19.61 -8.39 10.19
C LEU A 130 -20.93 -7.62 10.29
N ALA A 131 -20.89 -6.38 10.74
CA ALA A 131 -22.06 -5.54 10.90
C ALA A 131 -21.83 -4.11 10.40
N GLN A 132 -22.92 -3.38 10.23
CA GLN A 132 -22.92 -1.99 9.80
C GLN A 132 -23.66 -1.15 10.84
N LEU A 133 -22.97 -0.16 11.40
CA LEU A 133 -23.54 0.90 12.22
C LEU A 133 -24.33 1.86 11.33
N GLY A 134 -25.54 2.19 11.77
CA GLY A 134 -26.38 3.17 11.11
C GLY A 134 -25.74 4.56 11.10
N ALA A 135 -25.87 5.25 9.97
CA ALA A 135 -25.21 6.55 9.76
C ALA A 135 -25.67 7.64 10.75
N SER A 136 -26.91 7.55 11.25
CA SER A 136 -27.53 8.56 12.11
C SER A 136 -28.01 8.04 13.46
N ASN A 137 -27.97 6.72 13.70
CA ASN A 137 -28.45 6.12 14.94
C ASN A 137 -27.41 5.19 15.58
N ASN A 138 -27.64 4.80 16.81
CA ASN A 138 -26.84 3.87 17.59
C ASN A 138 -27.35 2.42 17.44
N VAL A 139 -27.61 2.01 16.21
CA VAL A 139 -28.02 0.63 15.89
C VAL A 139 -27.05 0.08 14.87
N PHE A 140 -26.56 -1.14 15.11
CA PHE A 140 -25.84 -1.90 14.11
C PHE A 140 -26.47 -3.27 13.92
N ALA A 141 -26.44 -3.74 12.68
CA ALA A 141 -26.95 -5.06 12.31
C ALA A 141 -26.02 -5.71 11.28
N GLY A 142 -26.01 -7.03 11.24
CA GLY A 142 -25.07 -7.77 10.41
C GLY A 142 -25.23 -9.27 10.50
N ILE A 143 -24.17 -9.96 10.12
CA ILE A 143 -24.07 -11.41 10.12
C ILE A 143 -23.17 -11.89 11.25
N PHE A 144 -23.45 -13.10 11.75
CA PHE A 144 -22.64 -13.83 12.72
C PHE A 144 -22.46 -15.27 12.25
N ALA A 145 -21.26 -15.83 12.40
CA ALA A 145 -20.96 -17.20 12.02
C ALA A 145 -19.90 -17.84 12.93
N PHE A 146 -20.00 -19.15 13.12
CA PHE A 146 -18.90 -19.96 13.67
C PHE A 146 -17.94 -20.41 12.56
N SER A 147 -16.73 -20.83 12.94
CA SER A 147 -15.68 -21.27 12.02
C SER A 147 -16.21 -22.31 11.01
N GLY A 148 -15.97 -22.08 9.72
CA GLY A 148 -16.50 -22.92 8.63
C GLY A 148 -17.78 -22.37 7.99
N GLY A 149 -18.44 -21.38 8.59
CA GLY A 149 -19.58 -20.65 8.00
C GLY A 149 -20.91 -21.42 7.96
N GLU A 150 -20.88 -22.74 8.15
CA GLU A 150 -22.06 -23.61 8.10
C GLU A 150 -23.11 -23.27 9.16
N LEU A 151 -22.66 -22.85 10.36
CA LEU A 151 -23.53 -22.36 11.43
C LEU A 151 -23.47 -20.82 11.46
N SER A 152 -24.45 -20.18 10.83
CA SER A 152 -24.49 -18.72 10.64
C SER A 152 -25.89 -18.13 10.77
N GLY A 153 -25.97 -16.82 10.97
CA GLY A 153 -27.20 -16.05 11.08
C GLY A 153 -26.95 -14.57 11.33
N ALA A 154 -27.76 -13.94 12.17
CA ALA A 154 -27.79 -12.49 12.36
C ALA A 154 -27.04 -12.03 13.62
N LEU A 155 -26.55 -10.80 13.57
CA LEU A 155 -26.00 -10.02 14.69
C LEU A 155 -26.72 -8.68 14.76
N ASP A 156 -27.30 -8.34 15.91
CA ASP A 156 -28.00 -7.08 16.14
C ASP A 156 -27.53 -6.45 17.44
N GLY A 157 -27.11 -5.18 17.42
CA GLY A 157 -26.54 -4.56 18.61
C GLY A 157 -26.55 -3.03 18.64
N ARG A 158 -26.05 -2.52 19.77
CA ARG A 158 -25.98 -1.10 20.14
C ARG A 158 -24.76 -0.83 21.01
N PHE A 159 -24.35 0.43 21.08
CA PHE A 159 -23.38 0.92 22.06
C PHE A 159 -24.06 1.44 23.33
N TYR A 160 -23.38 1.36 24.45
CA TYR A 160 -23.88 1.69 25.78
C TYR A 160 -22.93 2.64 26.50
N GLY A 161 -23.50 3.49 27.36
CA GLY A 161 -22.81 4.53 28.12
C GLY A 161 -22.78 5.90 27.42
N PRO A 162 -22.41 6.98 28.13
CA PRO A 162 -22.50 8.33 27.61
C PRO A 162 -21.55 8.65 26.45
N ALA A 163 -20.55 7.80 26.19
CA ALA A 163 -19.58 7.97 25.10
C ALA A 163 -19.21 6.63 24.44
N ALA A 164 -20.18 5.70 24.33
CA ALA A 164 -19.97 4.37 23.75
C ALA A 164 -18.86 3.55 24.44
N GLN A 165 -18.77 3.61 25.77
CA GLN A 165 -17.77 2.87 26.55
C GLN A 165 -17.95 1.35 26.48
N GLU A 166 -19.17 0.90 26.23
CA GLU A 166 -19.55 -0.51 26.20
C GLU A 166 -20.37 -0.82 24.95
N VAL A 167 -20.42 -2.10 24.59
CA VAL A 167 -21.14 -2.60 23.42
C VAL A 167 -21.94 -3.83 23.82
N GLY A 168 -23.13 -3.98 23.23
CA GLY A 168 -23.97 -5.15 23.41
C GLY A 168 -24.64 -5.55 22.11
N ALA A 169 -24.60 -6.83 21.79
CA ALA A 169 -25.29 -7.41 20.65
C ALA A 169 -25.94 -8.74 21.02
N ALA A 170 -27.05 -9.07 20.38
CA ALA A 170 -27.63 -10.41 20.33
C ALA A 170 -27.28 -11.05 18.99
N TRP A 171 -27.10 -12.36 18.98
CA TRP A 171 -26.84 -13.11 17.76
C TRP A 171 -27.65 -14.40 17.74
N SER A 172 -27.86 -14.89 16.51
CA SER A 172 -28.48 -16.19 16.24
C SER A 172 -27.76 -16.86 15.08
N ALA A 173 -27.73 -18.19 15.09
CA ALA A 173 -27.12 -18.98 14.02
C ALA A 173 -27.82 -20.33 13.86
N THR A 174 -27.97 -20.78 12.62
CA THR A 174 -28.55 -22.09 12.28
C THR A 174 -27.77 -22.74 11.15
N ASN A 175 -27.81 -24.07 11.07
CA ASN A 175 -27.26 -24.81 9.93
C ASN A 175 -28.28 -25.84 9.36
N PRO A 176 -28.07 -26.34 8.13
CA PRO A 176 -28.94 -27.34 7.51
C PRO A 176 -29.04 -28.67 8.28
N ASP A 177 -28.03 -29.01 9.08
CA ASP A 177 -28.04 -30.22 9.93
C ASP A 177 -29.01 -30.11 11.12
N GLY A 178 -29.65 -28.96 11.31
CA GLY A 178 -30.62 -28.73 12.39
C GLY A 178 -30.01 -28.23 13.70
N ARG A 179 -28.73 -27.83 13.70
CA ARG A 179 -28.14 -27.11 14.84
C ARG A 179 -28.67 -25.67 14.86
N ALA A 180 -29.01 -25.21 16.05
CA ALA A 180 -29.41 -23.83 16.28
C ALA A 180 -28.70 -23.28 17.51
N ALA A 181 -28.21 -22.04 17.43
CA ALA A 181 -27.55 -21.36 18.52
C ALA A 181 -28.03 -19.91 18.61
N ALA A 182 -28.07 -19.37 19.82
CA ALA A 182 -28.31 -17.96 20.05
C ALA A 182 -27.59 -17.50 21.32
N GLY A 183 -27.32 -16.21 21.41
CA GLY A 183 -26.62 -15.65 22.56
C GLY A 183 -26.42 -14.16 22.45
N VAL A 184 -25.53 -13.66 23.30
CA VAL A 184 -25.11 -12.26 23.31
C VAL A 184 -23.60 -12.14 23.17
N LEU A 185 -23.19 -10.97 22.71
CA LEU A 185 -21.88 -10.39 22.89
C LEU A 185 -22.05 -9.15 23.77
N ILE A 186 -21.30 -9.07 24.87
CA ILE A 186 -21.19 -7.83 25.65
C ILE A 186 -19.73 -7.49 25.78
N GLY A 187 -19.39 -6.20 25.66
CA GLY A 187 -18.00 -5.78 25.62
C GLY A 187 -17.78 -4.39 26.15
N ARG A 188 -16.51 -4.13 26.42
CA ARG A 188 -16.02 -2.86 26.95
C ARG A 188 -14.86 -2.37 26.11
N GLN A 189 -14.76 -1.05 26.00
CA GLN A 189 -13.70 -0.42 25.25
C GLN A 189 -12.33 -0.88 25.77
N ALA A 190 -11.47 -1.32 24.86
CA ALA A 190 -10.13 -1.79 25.12
C ALA A 190 -9.14 -0.96 24.30
N GLY A 191 -8.19 -0.31 24.96
CA GLY A 191 -7.15 0.50 24.30
C GLY A 191 -7.59 1.90 23.86
N ALA A 192 -6.66 2.61 23.22
CA ALA A 192 -6.87 3.97 22.71
C ALA A 192 -7.74 3.95 21.44
N GLN A 193 -8.64 4.94 21.29
CA GLN A 193 -9.49 5.13 20.09
C GLN A 193 -8.72 5.75 18.90
N THR A 194 -7.49 6.19 19.16
CA THR A 194 -6.58 6.68 18.12
C THR A 194 -6.08 5.46 17.35
N GLY A 195 -6.56 5.30 16.11
CA GLY A 195 -6.10 4.24 15.20
C GLY A 195 -4.62 4.36 14.85
N ASN A 196 -4.12 3.47 14.00
CA ASN A 196 -2.72 3.48 13.61
C ASN A 196 -2.42 4.66 12.68
N ALA A 197 -1.26 5.28 12.87
CA ALA A 197 -0.76 6.34 11.97
C ALA A 197 -0.10 5.78 10.71
N SER A 198 0.36 4.53 10.75
CA SER A 198 0.93 3.83 9.60
C SER A 198 0.76 2.31 9.73
N LEU A 199 0.93 1.56 8.64
CA LEU A 199 1.02 0.09 8.63
C LEU A 199 2.38 -0.39 9.17
N ALA A 200 3.36 0.51 9.29
CA ALA A 200 4.62 0.22 9.96
C ALA A 200 4.42 0.35 11.48
N GLY A 201 4.33 -0.80 12.16
CA GLY A 201 4.15 -0.84 13.61
C GLY A 201 2.70 -0.59 14.03
N LEU A 202 1.81 -1.52 13.66
CA LEU A 202 0.44 -1.51 14.16
C LEU A 202 0.44 -1.73 15.68
N THR A 203 -0.10 -0.76 16.41
CA THR A 203 -0.17 -0.75 17.88
C THR A 203 -1.60 -0.67 18.40
N ALA A 204 -2.55 -0.32 17.53
CA ALA A 204 -3.97 -0.30 17.81
C ALA A 204 -4.70 -1.30 16.91
N SER A 205 -5.76 -1.91 17.44
CA SER A 205 -6.67 -2.72 16.65
C SER A 205 -7.39 -1.84 15.63
N GLN A 206 -7.48 -2.28 14.37
CA GLN A 206 -8.04 -1.47 13.29
C GLN A 206 -8.58 -2.30 12.14
N ILE A 207 -9.69 -1.82 11.58
CA ILE A 207 -10.28 -2.32 10.34
C ILE A 207 -9.71 -1.54 9.16
N PHE A 208 -9.29 -2.27 8.14
CA PHE A 208 -8.90 -1.75 6.84
C PHE A 208 -9.80 -2.36 5.78
N THR A 209 -10.19 -1.56 4.80
CA THR A 209 -10.90 -2.02 3.61
C THR A 209 -10.00 -1.91 2.40
N GLY A 210 -10.34 -2.63 1.35
CA GLY A 210 -9.59 -2.60 0.11
C GLY A 210 -10.28 -3.36 -1.01
N GLU A 211 -9.54 -3.53 -2.10
CA GLU A 211 -9.98 -4.26 -3.28
C GLU A 211 -9.23 -5.58 -3.37
N ALA A 212 -9.95 -6.65 -3.73
CA ALA A 212 -9.41 -7.97 -3.99
C ALA A 212 -9.82 -8.48 -5.37
N ALA A 213 -8.97 -9.33 -5.90
CA ALA A 213 -9.30 -10.23 -6.99
C ALA A 213 -9.10 -11.66 -6.52
N THR A 214 -10.00 -12.55 -6.89
CA THR A 214 -9.97 -13.96 -6.50
C THR A 214 -9.79 -14.82 -7.71
N LEU A 215 -8.77 -15.66 -7.69
CA LEU A 215 -8.57 -16.76 -8.60
C LEU A 215 -9.13 -18.03 -7.96
N THR A 216 -9.98 -18.75 -8.68
CA THR A 216 -10.34 -20.15 -8.37
C THR A 216 -9.86 -21.03 -9.52
N ALA A 217 -9.19 -22.13 -9.20
CA ALA A 217 -8.73 -23.11 -10.18
C ALA A 217 -8.85 -24.53 -9.61
N ARG A 218 -9.16 -25.50 -10.48
CA ARG A 218 -9.18 -26.92 -10.13
C ARG A 218 -8.25 -27.68 -11.05
N TYR A 219 -7.48 -28.60 -10.50
CA TYR A 219 -6.55 -29.43 -11.25
C TYR A 219 -6.87 -30.89 -11.01
N VAL A 220 -6.95 -31.67 -12.08
CA VAL A 220 -7.08 -33.13 -11.98
C VAL A 220 -5.72 -33.71 -11.63
N ASP A 221 -5.59 -34.35 -10.47
CA ASP A 221 -4.29 -34.78 -9.92
C ASP A 221 -3.55 -35.76 -10.85
N ALA A 222 -4.31 -36.59 -11.57
CA ALA A 222 -3.76 -37.62 -12.45
C ALA A 222 -3.22 -37.08 -13.79
N SER A 223 -3.85 -36.04 -14.36
CA SER A 223 -3.51 -35.51 -15.69
C SER A 223 -2.88 -34.11 -15.64
N GLY A 224 -3.01 -33.39 -14.53
CA GLY A 224 -2.65 -31.98 -14.42
C GLY A 224 -3.61 -31.05 -15.16
N GLU A 225 -4.74 -31.57 -15.66
CA GLU A 225 -5.71 -30.80 -16.44
C GLU A 225 -6.33 -29.69 -15.59
N LEU A 226 -6.26 -28.45 -16.10
CA LEU A 226 -6.92 -27.30 -15.51
C LEU A 226 -8.42 -27.31 -15.85
N ALA A 227 -9.25 -27.37 -14.82
CA ALA A 227 -10.70 -27.36 -14.91
C ALA A 227 -11.30 -26.11 -14.25
N ALA A 228 -12.21 -25.46 -14.98
CA ALA A 228 -13.02 -24.33 -14.53
C ALA A 228 -12.24 -23.21 -13.80
N PRO A 229 -11.15 -22.68 -14.36
CA PRO A 229 -10.52 -21.47 -13.85
C PRO A 229 -11.51 -20.29 -13.87
N ALA A 230 -11.48 -19.45 -12.84
CA ALA A 230 -12.31 -18.26 -12.76
C ALA A 230 -11.59 -17.14 -12.01
N ALA A 231 -11.82 -15.89 -12.44
CA ALA A 231 -11.38 -14.70 -11.74
C ALA A 231 -12.58 -13.80 -11.39
N ALA A 232 -12.60 -13.23 -10.18
CA ALA A 232 -13.65 -12.30 -9.75
C ALA A 232 -13.07 -11.14 -8.93
N ALA A 233 -13.55 -9.92 -9.17
CA ALA A 233 -13.24 -8.78 -8.31
C ALA A 233 -14.23 -8.73 -7.13
N GLN A 234 -13.74 -8.45 -5.93
CA GLN A 234 -14.55 -8.36 -4.73
C GLN A 234 -13.91 -7.47 -3.66
N PRO A 235 -14.71 -6.86 -2.77
CA PRO A 235 -14.15 -6.09 -1.66
C PRO A 235 -13.44 -7.01 -0.66
N VAL A 236 -12.42 -6.48 0.00
CA VAL A 236 -11.77 -7.13 1.15
C VAL A 236 -11.91 -6.27 2.40
N THR A 237 -12.11 -6.94 3.53
CA THR A 237 -11.96 -6.36 4.86
C THR A 237 -10.84 -7.09 5.58
N VAL A 238 -9.88 -6.33 6.09
CA VAL A 238 -8.75 -6.82 6.89
C VAL A 238 -8.83 -6.16 8.26
N SER A 239 -9.01 -6.95 9.30
CA SER A 239 -9.07 -6.47 10.69
C SER A 239 -7.83 -6.96 11.43
N TYR A 240 -7.02 -6.03 11.94
CA TYR A 240 -5.86 -6.34 12.77
C TYR A 240 -6.24 -6.24 14.25
N ASP A 241 -5.89 -7.26 15.03
CA ASP A 241 -6.02 -7.23 16.49
C ASP A 241 -4.66 -6.99 17.15
N ALA A 242 -4.48 -5.83 17.80
CA ALA A 242 -3.23 -5.47 18.46
C ALA A 242 -2.92 -6.31 19.70
N ALA A 243 -3.92 -6.92 20.33
CA ALA A 243 -3.70 -7.74 21.53
C ALA A 243 -3.04 -9.09 21.18
N SER A 244 -3.47 -9.71 20.09
CA SER A 244 -2.96 -11.01 19.63
C SER A 244 -1.93 -10.91 18.49
N GLY A 245 -1.94 -9.80 17.75
CA GLY A 245 -1.22 -9.64 16.50
C GLY A 245 -1.89 -10.35 15.30
N ASN A 246 -3.08 -10.90 15.48
CA ASN A 246 -3.79 -11.67 14.46
C ASN A 246 -4.43 -10.76 13.40
N TYR A 247 -4.59 -11.32 12.20
CA TYR A 247 -5.35 -10.72 11.11
C TYR A 247 -6.59 -11.55 10.84
N LEU A 248 -7.76 -10.92 10.86
CA LEU A 248 -8.98 -11.45 10.27
C LEU A 248 -9.12 -10.89 8.86
N VAL A 249 -9.25 -11.77 7.86
CA VAL A 249 -9.48 -11.39 6.47
C VAL A 249 -10.83 -11.92 6.02
N ILE A 250 -11.65 -11.03 5.47
CA ILE A 250 -12.93 -11.34 4.83
C ILE A 250 -12.82 -10.91 3.36
N SER A 251 -12.84 -11.88 2.45
CA SER A 251 -12.74 -11.66 1.00
C SER A 251 -13.95 -12.32 0.33
N GLY A 252 -14.93 -11.50 -0.06
CA GLY A 252 -16.25 -11.99 -0.48
C GLY A 252 -16.89 -12.90 0.58
N ALA A 253 -17.18 -14.15 0.20
CA ALA A 253 -17.76 -15.15 1.10
C ALA A 253 -16.72 -15.85 2.00
N ARG A 254 -15.41 -15.68 1.73
CA ARG A 254 -14.36 -16.34 2.49
C ARG A 254 -14.02 -15.53 3.73
N THR A 255 -13.88 -16.21 4.87
CA THR A 255 -13.41 -15.62 6.13
C THR A 255 -12.31 -16.46 6.76
N GLY A 256 -11.21 -15.85 7.18
CA GLY A 256 -10.06 -16.54 7.78
C GLY A 256 -9.38 -15.71 8.87
N ILE A 257 -8.95 -16.37 9.95
CA ILE A 257 -8.17 -15.77 11.04
C ILE A 257 -6.74 -16.29 10.95
N PHE A 258 -5.79 -15.38 10.82
CA PHE A 258 -4.38 -15.67 10.60
C PHE A 258 -3.56 -15.20 11.82
N PRO A 259 -2.88 -16.11 12.51
CA PRO A 259 -2.06 -15.74 13.66
C PRO A 259 -0.82 -14.96 13.24
N ALA A 260 -0.30 -14.12 14.13
CA ALA A 260 0.94 -13.36 13.91
C ALA A 260 2.15 -14.26 13.57
N SER A 261 2.14 -15.50 14.07
CA SER A 261 3.14 -16.54 13.81
C SER A 261 2.48 -17.72 13.09
N PRO A 262 2.41 -17.69 11.75
CA PRO A 262 1.79 -18.77 10.99
C PRO A 262 2.63 -20.05 11.05
N VAL A 263 1.95 -21.20 11.00
CA VAL A 263 2.61 -22.51 10.86
C VAL A 263 2.86 -22.77 9.36
N ALA A 264 4.10 -23.06 9.00
CA ALA A 264 4.44 -23.38 7.61
C ALA A 264 3.67 -24.62 7.13
N GLY A 265 3.16 -24.60 5.91
CA GLY A 265 2.46 -25.73 5.29
C GLY A 265 0.99 -25.88 5.66
N ALA A 266 0.40 -24.91 6.37
CA ALA A 266 -1.05 -24.86 6.54
C ALA A 266 -1.74 -24.81 5.16
N PRO A 267 -2.88 -25.49 4.96
CA PRO A 267 -3.62 -25.45 3.69
C PRO A 267 -4.20 -24.06 3.41
N ASP A 268 -4.32 -23.22 4.44
CA ASP A 268 -4.80 -21.85 4.36
C ASP A 268 -3.69 -20.88 4.77
N GLN A 269 -3.25 -20.01 3.84
CA GLN A 269 -2.08 -19.17 4.02
C GLN A 269 -2.34 -17.72 3.62
N LEU A 270 -2.13 -16.82 4.57
CA LEU A 270 -2.03 -15.38 4.33
C LEU A 270 -0.57 -14.98 4.22
N THR A 271 -0.19 -14.47 3.05
CA THR A 271 1.10 -13.81 2.82
C THR A 271 0.89 -12.32 2.73
N LEU A 272 1.58 -11.55 3.56
CA LEU A 272 1.57 -10.09 3.50
C LEU A 272 2.93 -9.59 3.00
N ASP A 273 2.95 -8.92 1.86
CA ASP A 273 4.20 -8.46 1.25
C ASP A 273 4.92 -7.46 2.17
N ALA A 274 6.25 -7.41 2.07
CA ALA A 274 7.04 -6.41 2.79
C ALA A 274 6.63 -4.99 2.35
N LEU A 275 6.58 -4.05 3.30
CA LEU A 275 6.21 -2.67 3.01
C LEU A 275 7.20 -1.97 2.08
N ASN A 276 8.48 -2.35 2.07
CA ASN A 276 9.48 -1.83 1.11
C ASN A 276 9.52 -0.28 1.02
N GLY A 277 9.36 0.42 2.15
CA GLY A 277 9.32 1.89 2.22
C GLY A 277 7.91 2.50 2.17
N MET A 278 6.89 1.73 1.81
CA MET A 278 5.48 2.11 1.95
C MET A 278 5.06 2.14 3.43
N ARG A 279 4.03 2.92 3.74
CA ARG A 279 3.54 3.21 5.09
C ARG A 279 2.03 3.10 5.19
N TYR A 280 1.30 3.27 4.10
CA TYR A 280 -0.15 3.42 4.11
C TYR A 280 -0.88 2.33 3.33
N VAL A 281 -0.23 1.65 2.40
CA VAL A 281 -0.77 0.52 1.63
C VAL A 281 0.10 -0.73 1.78
N ARG A 282 -0.54 -1.90 1.73
CA ARG A 282 0.14 -3.19 1.71
C ARG A 282 -0.61 -4.16 0.81
N ALA A 283 0.14 -4.98 0.07
CA ALA A 283 -0.40 -6.09 -0.69
C ALA A 283 -0.49 -7.34 0.19
N GLY A 284 -1.57 -8.12 -0.01
CA GLY A 284 -1.81 -9.39 0.63
C GLY A 284 -2.21 -10.45 -0.38
N ARG A 285 -1.87 -11.71 -0.08
CA ARG A 285 -2.30 -12.89 -0.82
C ARG A 285 -2.85 -13.91 0.15
N TRP A 286 -4.07 -14.36 -0.07
CA TRP A 286 -4.70 -15.40 0.72
C TRP A 286 -4.99 -16.63 -0.15
N ALA A 287 -4.15 -17.66 0.01
CA ALA A 287 -4.21 -18.90 -0.74
C ALA A 287 -4.78 -20.05 0.12
N THR A 288 -5.79 -20.75 -0.40
CA THR A 288 -6.23 -22.05 0.11
C THR A 288 -6.00 -23.12 -0.94
N THR A 289 -5.46 -24.27 -0.53
CA THR A 289 -5.38 -25.46 -1.38
C THR A 289 -6.03 -26.65 -0.68
N THR A 290 -6.97 -27.31 -1.35
CA THR A 290 -7.67 -28.51 -0.84
C THR A 290 -7.68 -29.61 -1.90
N GLY A 291 -7.33 -30.83 -1.49
CA GLY A 291 -7.43 -32.02 -2.34
C GLY A 291 -8.61 -32.90 -1.93
N ALA A 292 -9.48 -33.25 -2.87
CA ALA A 292 -10.56 -34.21 -2.66
C ALA A 292 -10.88 -34.96 -3.96
N ASN A 293 -11.07 -36.28 -3.86
CA ASN A 293 -11.47 -37.15 -4.99
C ASN A 293 -10.56 -37.04 -6.24
N GLY A 294 -9.25 -36.87 -6.06
CA GLY A 294 -8.29 -36.72 -7.16
C GLY A 294 -8.35 -35.36 -7.86
N ILE A 295 -8.95 -34.35 -7.22
CA ILE A 295 -8.99 -32.97 -7.69
C ILE A 295 -8.36 -32.07 -6.62
N THR A 296 -7.36 -31.31 -7.02
CA THR A 296 -6.79 -30.22 -6.22
C THR A 296 -7.47 -28.91 -6.59
N SER A 297 -8.20 -28.31 -5.65
CA SER A 297 -8.75 -26.96 -5.78
C SER A 297 -7.81 -25.96 -5.15
N SER A 298 -7.50 -24.88 -5.87
CA SER A 298 -6.72 -23.74 -5.39
C SER A 298 -7.55 -22.48 -5.49
N VAL A 299 -7.59 -21.70 -4.41
CA VAL A 299 -8.25 -20.40 -4.36
C VAL A 299 -7.26 -19.37 -3.85
N THR A 300 -6.98 -18.32 -4.62
CA THR A 300 -6.08 -17.24 -4.23
C THR A 300 -6.79 -15.89 -4.32
N ASP A 301 -6.92 -15.18 -3.19
CA ASP A 301 -7.23 -13.76 -3.20
C ASP A 301 -5.94 -12.95 -3.27
N ALA A 302 -5.82 -12.04 -4.24
CA ALA A 302 -4.78 -11.02 -4.32
C ALA A 302 -5.42 -9.66 -4.06
N PHE A 303 -4.92 -8.91 -3.08
CA PHE A 303 -5.59 -7.70 -2.62
C PHE A 303 -4.64 -6.62 -2.12
N ALA A 304 -5.11 -5.38 -2.14
CA ALA A 304 -4.43 -4.24 -1.53
C ALA A 304 -5.33 -3.64 -0.45
N PHE A 305 -4.76 -3.34 0.72
CA PHE A 305 -5.48 -2.74 1.84
C PHE A 305 -4.60 -1.72 2.57
N GLY A 306 -5.23 -0.85 3.36
CA GLY A 306 -4.51 0.10 4.21
C GLY A 306 -5.29 1.34 4.58
N MET A 307 -4.58 2.44 4.88
CA MET A 307 -5.17 3.73 5.22
C MET A 307 -5.47 4.53 3.95
N MET A 308 -6.70 4.41 3.45
CA MET A 308 -7.14 5.16 2.28
C MET A 308 -7.05 6.68 2.50
N THR A 309 -6.64 7.41 1.47
CA THR A 309 -6.71 8.88 1.45
C THR A 309 -8.17 9.31 1.55
N ALA A 310 -8.48 10.28 2.41
CA ALA A 310 -9.82 10.86 2.47
C ALA A 310 -10.20 11.47 1.11
N ALA A 311 -11.46 11.36 0.69
CA ALA A 311 -11.90 11.80 -0.65
C ALA A 311 -11.60 13.28 -0.95
N GLY A 312 -11.68 14.14 0.07
CA GLY A 312 -11.32 15.57 -0.01
C GLY A 312 -9.81 15.85 0.02
N SER A 313 -8.99 14.87 0.38
CA SER A 313 -7.52 14.97 0.43
C SER A 313 -6.83 14.36 -0.79
N VAL A 314 -7.58 13.68 -1.68
CA VAL A 314 -7.05 13.25 -2.97
C VAL A 314 -6.80 14.48 -3.84
N PRO A 315 -5.60 14.68 -4.40
CA PRO A 315 -5.34 15.79 -5.30
C PRO A 315 -6.32 15.80 -6.48
N ARG A 316 -6.79 16.99 -6.88
CA ARG A 316 -7.71 17.18 -8.02
C ARG A 316 -7.08 17.97 -9.17
N SER A 317 -5.77 18.19 -9.08
CA SER A 317 -4.97 18.92 -10.06
C SER A 317 -3.53 18.45 -10.04
N GLY A 318 -2.80 18.71 -11.12
CA GLY A 318 -1.43 18.25 -11.27
C GLY A 318 -1.35 16.75 -11.55
N SER A 319 -0.17 16.17 -11.37
CA SER A 319 0.06 14.78 -11.68
C SER A 319 1.13 14.15 -10.77
N ALA A 320 1.02 12.84 -10.57
CA ALA A 320 1.96 12.04 -9.80
C ALA A 320 2.35 10.77 -10.54
N SER A 321 3.47 10.20 -10.13
CA SER A 321 3.94 8.89 -10.56
C SER A 321 4.24 8.04 -9.33
N TYR A 322 3.97 6.75 -9.42
CA TYR A 322 4.10 5.78 -8.35
C TYR A 322 4.93 4.61 -8.87
N ALA A 323 5.98 4.24 -8.14
CA ALA A 323 6.69 3.00 -8.41
C ALA A 323 5.83 1.85 -7.87
N VAL A 324 5.33 1.00 -8.76
CA VAL A 324 4.39 -0.07 -8.41
C VAL A 324 5.06 -1.43 -8.44
N ARG A 325 4.58 -2.31 -7.58
CA ARG A 325 4.87 -3.75 -7.59
C ARG A 325 3.58 -4.49 -7.90
N LEU A 326 3.69 -5.48 -8.77
CA LEU A 326 2.64 -6.42 -9.12
C LEU A 326 2.87 -7.72 -8.33
N ALA A 327 1.82 -8.26 -7.73
CA ALA A 327 1.86 -9.57 -7.07
C ALA A 327 0.52 -10.28 -7.19
N GLY A 328 0.52 -11.59 -7.41
CA GLY A 328 -0.71 -12.35 -7.56
C GLY A 328 -0.50 -13.82 -7.91
N SER A 329 -1.51 -14.42 -8.51
CA SER A 329 -1.51 -15.81 -8.97
C SER A 329 -2.23 -15.93 -10.31
N LEU A 330 -1.81 -16.89 -11.12
CA LEU A 330 -2.34 -17.15 -12.46
C LEU A 330 -2.46 -18.66 -12.68
N ALA A 331 -3.58 -19.12 -13.22
CA ALA A 331 -3.82 -20.50 -13.60
C ALA A 331 -3.77 -20.62 -15.12
N ASP A 332 -2.85 -21.44 -15.63
CA ASP A 332 -2.63 -21.68 -17.06
C ASP A 332 -2.51 -23.21 -17.27
N ALA A 333 -3.09 -23.73 -18.35
CA ALA A 333 -3.20 -25.16 -18.63
C ALA A 333 -1.84 -25.84 -18.89
N SER A 334 -0.76 -25.08 -19.07
CA SER A 334 0.60 -25.61 -19.26
C SER A 334 1.22 -26.25 -18.01
N LYS A 335 0.63 -26.03 -16.82
CA LYS A 335 1.13 -26.59 -15.55
C LYS A 335 0.00 -27.15 -14.66
N PRO A 336 0.31 -28.17 -13.83
CA PRO A 336 -0.65 -28.80 -12.92
C PRO A 336 -0.92 -27.99 -11.64
N GLY A 337 -0.68 -26.68 -11.66
CA GLY A 337 -0.90 -25.80 -10.51
C GLY A 337 -0.70 -24.33 -10.85
N PRO A 338 -1.09 -23.42 -9.95
CA PRO A 338 -1.04 -21.99 -10.21
C PRO A 338 0.40 -21.46 -10.24
N PHE A 339 0.65 -20.51 -11.13
CA PHE A 339 1.87 -19.71 -11.16
C PHE A 339 1.78 -18.54 -10.17
N ALA A 340 2.85 -18.30 -9.43
CA ALA A 340 3.04 -17.06 -8.69
C ALA A 340 3.39 -15.93 -9.67
N VAL A 341 2.61 -14.85 -9.65
CA VAL A 341 2.85 -13.66 -10.48
C VAL A 341 3.58 -12.61 -9.64
N THR A 342 4.64 -12.04 -10.21
CA THR A 342 5.38 -10.90 -9.64
C THR A 342 5.71 -9.89 -10.73
N GLY A 343 5.95 -8.63 -10.36
CA GLY A 343 6.35 -7.62 -11.33
C GLY A 343 6.65 -6.28 -10.70
N SER A 344 7.14 -5.37 -11.52
CA SER A 344 7.45 -3.99 -11.13
C SER A 344 7.19 -3.03 -12.28
N GLY A 345 6.77 -1.82 -11.98
CA GLY A 345 6.48 -0.83 -13.00
C GLY A 345 6.20 0.55 -12.45
N THR A 346 5.47 1.33 -13.24
CA THR A 346 5.03 2.68 -12.89
C THR A 346 3.52 2.80 -13.03
N LEU A 347 2.91 3.60 -12.16
CA LEU A 347 1.54 4.10 -12.32
C LEU A 347 1.61 5.62 -12.32
N THR A 348 1.03 6.25 -13.32
CA THR A 348 0.92 7.70 -13.43
C THR A 348 -0.53 8.10 -13.23
N ALA A 349 -0.76 9.18 -12.48
CA ALA A 349 -2.06 9.77 -12.26
C ALA A 349 -2.01 11.25 -12.68
N ASN A 350 -2.86 11.65 -13.61
CA ASN A 350 -3.15 13.04 -13.91
C ASN A 350 -4.43 13.41 -13.15
N PHE A 351 -4.28 14.10 -12.03
CA PHE A 351 -5.39 14.46 -11.17
C PHE A 351 -6.31 15.54 -11.76
N ALA A 352 -5.82 16.31 -12.74
CA ALA A 352 -6.64 17.31 -13.43
C ALA A 352 -7.61 16.66 -14.42
N SER A 353 -7.17 15.65 -15.18
CA SER A 353 -8.04 14.91 -16.11
C SER A 353 -8.68 13.67 -15.49
N GLY A 354 -8.20 13.23 -14.33
CA GLY A 354 -8.56 11.94 -13.73
C GLY A 354 -7.90 10.73 -14.42
N ALA A 355 -7.10 10.93 -15.47
CA ALA A 355 -6.51 9.83 -16.22
C ALA A 355 -5.41 9.13 -15.41
N ILE A 356 -5.48 7.80 -15.35
CA ILE A 356 -4.47 6.94 -14.75
C ILE A 356 -3.96 5.97 -15.81
N ALA A 357 -2.64 5.76 -15.84
CA ALA A 357 -2.01 4.77 -16.71
C ALA A 357 -0.95 4.00 -15.93
N THR A 358 -0.82 2.71 -16.17
CA THR A 358 0.21 1.88 -15.55
C THR A 358 0.90 0.98 -16.56
N SER A 359 2.19 0.73 -16.37
CA SER A 359 2.95 -0.22 -17.17
C SER A 359 4.19 -0.73 -16.44
N GLY A 360 4.65 -1.93 -16.79
CA GLY A 360 5.83 -2.52 -16.18
C GLY A 360 6.17 -3.91 -16.69
N SER A 361 7.14 -4.54 -16.03
CA SER A 361 7.52 -5.93 -16.26
C SER A 361 6.74 -6.87 -15.35
N ALA A 362 6.48 -8.08 -15.86
CA ALA A 362 5.83 -9.15 -15.11
C ALA A 362 6.58 -10.48 -15.29
N SER A 363 6.43 -11.37 -14.33
CA SER A 363 6.98 -12.72 -14.32
C SER A 363 5.99 -13.67 -13.67
N ALA A 364 5.75 -14.81 -14.30
CA ALA A 364 5.02 -15.95 -13.73
C ALA A 364 6.00 -17.08 -13.42
N ALA A 365 6.00 -17.57 -12.19
CA ALA A 365 6.86 -18.67 -11.75
C ALA A 365 6.03 -19.82 -11.18
N PHE A 366 6.33 -21.04 -11.62
CA PHE A 366 5.74 -22.28 -11.10
C PHE A 366 6.84 -23.15 -10.51
N THR A 367 6.67 -23.59 -9.27
CA THR A 367 7.58 -24.51 -8.58
C THR A 367 6.89 -25.86 -8.41
N ASP A 368 7.50 -26.92 -8.93
CA ASP A 368 6.94 -28.27 -8.85
C ASP A 368 7.25 -28.97 -7.51
N ALA A 369 6.73 -30.19 -7.34
CA ALA A 369 6.96 -31.00 -6.14
C ALA A 369 8.43 -31.42 -5.93
N ALA A 370 9.27 -31.35 -6.98
CA ALA A 370 10.71 -31.57 -6.90
C ALA A 370 11.49 -30.27 -6.61
N ASN A 371 10.79 -29.16 -6.33
CA ASN A 371 11.32 -27.82 -6.14
C ASN A 371 11.99 -27.21 -7.40
N ALA A 372 11.74 -27.75 -8.60
CA ALA A 372 12.20 -27.14 -9.84
C ALA A 372 11.27 -25.98 -10.22
N THR A 373 11.85 -24.84 -10.58
CA THR A 373 11.09 -23.61 -10.90
C THR A 373 11.15 -23.31 -12.39
N THR A 374 9.99 -23.16 -13.04
CA THR A 374 9.84 -22.65 -14.41
C THR A 374 9.37 -21.20 -14.35
N THR A 375 9.99 -20.33 -15.15
CA THR A 375 9.66 -18.89 -15.17
C THR A 375 9.34 -18.41 -16.58
N THR A 376 8.25 -17.69 -16.72
CA THR A 376 7.85 -16.96 -17.94
C THR A 376 7.89 -15.47 -17.63
N THR A 377 8.57 -14.69 -18.47
CA THR A 377 8.64 -13.23 -18.34
C THR A 377 7.76 -12.54 -19.38
N GLY A 378 7.30 -11.34 -19.04
CA GLY A 378 6.38 -10.56 -19.86
C GLY A 378 6.24 -9.13 -19.35
N SER A 379 5.09 -8.53 -19.64
CA SER A 379 4.80 -7.14 -19.25
C SER A 379 3.36 -6.98 -18.78
N PHE A 380 3.06 -5.83 -18.18
CA PHE A 380 1.68 -5.41 -17.94
C PHE A 380 1.49 -3.97 -18.40
N THR A 381 0.28 -3.65 -18.83
CA THR A 381 -0.16 -2.29 -19.16
C THR A 381 -1.60 -2.08 -18.70
N GLY A 382 -1.98 -0.87 -18.33
CA GLY A 382 -3.34 -0.59 -17.88
C GLY A 382 -3.69 0.88 -17.97
N SER A 383 -4.99 1.15 -17.98
CA SER A 383 -5.56 2.49 -18.00
C SER A 383 -6.77 2.55 -17.10
N ALA A 384 -6.96 3.64 -16.37
CA ALA A 384 -8.09 3.83 -15.46
C ALA A 384 -8.49 5.30 -15.37
N THR A 385 -9.69 5.54 -14.81
CA THR A 385 -10.22 6.89 -14.56
C THR A 385 -10.51 7.06 -13.07
N LEU A 386 -9.94 8.11 -12.48
CA LEU A 386 -10.23 8.57 -11.11
C LEU A 386 -11.59 9.24 -11.05
N SER A 387 -12.43 8.82 -10.10
CA SER A 387 -13.69 9.48 -9.77
C SER A 387 -13.46 10.96 -9.43
N SER A 388 -14.33 11.84 -9.93
CA SER A 388 -14.24 13.29 -9.66
C SER A 388 -14.57 13.69 -8.22
N SER A 389 -15.24 12.82 -7.45
CA SER A 389 -15.72 13.11 -6.11
C SER A 389 -15.29 12.10 -5.04
N ALA A 390 -14.92 10.88 -5.44
CA ALA A 390 -14.46 9.84 -4.52
C ALA A 390 -12.95 9.61 -4.63
N ASN A 391 -12.36 9.00 -3.61
CA ASN A 391 -11.07 8.34 -3.74
C ASN A 391 -11.33 6.94 -4.30
N SER A 392 -11.53 6.81 -5.61
CA SER A 392 -11.64 5.51 -6.29
C SER A 392 -11.34 5.67 -7.77
N PHE A 393 -10.69 4.69 -8.36
CA PHE A 393 -10.49 4.63 -9.81
C PHE A 393 -10.79 3.24 -10.35
N ALA A 394 -11.28 3.19 -11.57
CA ALA A 394 -11.60 1.95 -12.27
C ALA A 394 -11.15 2.01 -13.73
N GLY A 395 -10.80 0.86 -14.29
CA GLY A 395 -10.30 0.75 -15.64
C GLY A 395 -9.95 -0.68 -16.02
N THR A 396 -8.93 -0.84 -16.86
CA THR A 396 -8.48 -2.12 -17.38
C THR A 396 -7.00 -2.36 -17.13
N LEU A 397 -6.63 -3.63 -17.00
CA LEU A 397 -5.25 -4.11 -16.95
C LEU A 397 -5.11 -5.26 -17.95
N ASN A 398 -4.05 -5.19 -18.74
CA ASN A 398 -3.54 -6.26 -19.59
C ASN A 398 -2.24 -6.79 -18.97
N LEU A 399 -2.15 -8.11 -18.84
CA LEU A 399 -0.97 -8.85 -18.40
C LEU A 399 -0.50 -9.72 -19.55
N ALA A 400 0.52 -9.26 -20.25
CA ALA A 400 1.15 -9.95 -21.38
C ALA A 400 2.11 -11.03 -20.89
N LEU A 401 1.55 -12.07 -20.26
CA LEU A 401 2.18 -13.34 -19.95
C LEU A 401 1.44 -14.42 -20.73
N PHE A 402 2.18 -15.38 -21.30
CA PHE A 402 1.61 -16.42 -22.15
C PHE A 402 0.80 -15.83 -23.31
N GLY A 403 -0.48 -16.20 -23.44
CA GLY A 403 -1.42 -15.69 -24.44
C GLY A 403 -1.98 -14.28 -24.18
N GLY A 404 -1.72 -13.71 -23.00
CA GLY A 404 -2.25 -12.41 -22.58
C GLY A 404 -3.55 -12.53 -21.78
N TYR A 405 -3.61 -11.82 -20.66
CA TYR A 405 -4.75 -11.82 -19.74
C TYR A 405 -5.28 -10.40 -19.59
N ASP A 406 -6.59 -10.22 -19.72
CA ASP A 406 -7.24 -8.91 -19.68
C ASP A 406 -8.36 -8.89 -18.64
N GLY A 407 -8.55 -7.74 -18.00
CA GLY A 407 -9.65 -7.59 -17.05
C GLY A 407 -9.73 -6.23 -16.39
N ALA A 408 -10.69 -6.11 -15.46
CA ALA A 408 -10.98 -4.86 -14.78
C ALA A 408 -9.95 -4.59 -13.67
N LEU A 409 -9.43 -3.37 -13.64
CA LEU A 409 -8.58 -2.83 -12.58
C LEU A 409 -9.41 -1.88 -11.72
N THR A 410 -9.40 -2.09 -10.41
CA THR A 410 -10.04 -1.18 -9.43
C THR A 410 -9.04 -0.82 -8.34
N GLY A 411 -9.09 0.42 -7.84
CA GLY A 411 -8.15 0.84 -6.82
C GLY A 411 -8.41 2.19 -6.19
N HIS A 412 -7.52 2.53 -5.25
CA HIS A 412 -7.59 3.70 -4.39
C HIS A 412 -6.19 4.30 -4.15
N PHE A 413 -6.17 5.56 -3.73
CA PHE A 413 -4.99 6.18 -3.15
C PHE A 413 -4.96 6.03 -1.63
N TYR A 414 -3.76 5.96 -1.07
CA TYR A 414 -3.50 5.71 0.34
C TYR A 414 -2.58 6.80 0.92
N GLY A 415 -2.73 7.04 2.23
CA GLY A 415 -1.99 8.06 2.98
C GLY A 415 -2.65 9.45 2.97
N PRO A 416 -2.10 10.42 3.70
CA PRO A 416 -2.70 11.73 3.88
C PRO A 416 -2.96 12.52 2.59
N ALA A 417 -2.11 12.38 1.56
CA ALA A 417 -2.18 13.21 0.35
C ALA A 417 -1.98 12.39 -0.96
N ALA A 418 -2.56 11.19 -1.00
CA ALA A 418 -2.35 10.22 -2.08
C ALA A 418 -0.85 9.90 -2.25
N ASP A 419 -0.19 9.59 -1.15
CA ASP A 419 1.24 9.28 -1.10
C ASP A 419 1.55 7.88 -1.64
N GLU A 420 0.55 7.01 -1.66
CA GLU A 420 0.66 5.63 -2.11
C GLU A 420 -0.59 5.24 -2.93
N VAL A 421 -0.49 4.17 -3.70
CA VAL A 421 -1.57 3.65 -4.54
C VAL A 421 -1.69 2.14 -4.35
N GLY A 422 -2.92 1.64 -4.38
CA GLY A 422 -3.23 0.21 -4.30
C GLY A 422 -4.41 -0.15 -5.19
N ALA A 423 -4.31 -1.26 -5.90
CA ALA A 423 -5.33 -1.74 -6.83
C ALA A 423 -5.34 -3.28 -6.89
N ALA A 424 -6.44 -3.84 -7.38
CA ALA A 424 -6.57 -5.26 -7.71
C ALA A 424 -7.22 -5.44 -9.09
N ALA A 425 -6.88 -6.54 -9.74
CA ALA A 425 -7.45 -6.91 -11.03
C ALA A 425 -7.71 -8.41 -11.13
N ALA A 426 -8.93 -8.74 -11.55
CA ALA A 426 -9.36 -10.08 -11.96
C ALA A 426 -9.27 -10.14 -13.48
N LEU A 427 -8.44 -11.06 -14.00
CA LEU A 427 -8.08 -11.13 -15.41
C LEU A 427 -8.42 -12.51 -15.98
N THR A 428 -8.77 -12.56 -17.26
CA THR A 428 -8.98 -13.80 -18.01
C THR A 428 -8.30 -13.73 -19.37
N ASP A 429 -7.85 -14.86 -19.88
CA ASP A 429 -7.36 -14.98 -21.26
C ASP A 429 -8.49 -15.36 -22.24
N ALA A 430 -8.16 -15.52 -23.53
CA ALA A 430 -9.12 -15.93 -24.56
C ALA A 430 -9.57 -17.40 -24.43
N SER A 431 -8.80 -18.24 -23.72
CA SER A 431 -9.07 -19.65 -23.48
C SER A 431 -9.93 -19.89 -22.22
N GLY A 432 -10.20 -18.83 -21.45
CA GLY A 432 -10.93 -18.88 -20.18
C GLY A 432 -10.04 -19.12 -18.95
N GLU A 433 -8.73 -19.19 -19.12
CA GLU A 433 -7.74 -19.20 -18.05
C GLU A 433 -7.82 -17.90 -17.23
N ALA A 434 -7.37 -17.93 -15.99
CA ALA A 434 -7.67 -16.87 -15.02
C ALA A 434 -6.45 -16.43 -14.20
N ALA A 435 -6.42 -15.14 -13.86
CA ALA A 435 -5.44 -14.57 -12.95
C ALA A 435 -6.07 -13.57 -11.99
N ALA A 436 -5.51 -13.50 -10.78
CA ALA A 436 -5.84 -12.50 -9.78
C ALA A 436 -4.56 -11.82 -9.32
N VAL A 437 -4.50 -10.49 -9.48
CA VAL A 437 -3.32 -9.70 -9.17
C VAL A 437 -3.67 -8.46 -8.37
N SER A 438 -2.69 -8.00 -7.59
CA SER A 438 -2.68 -6.73 -6.87
C SER A 438 -1.52 -5.88 -7.36
N LEU A 439 -1.73 -4.56 -7.38
CA LEU A 439 -0.69 -3.56 -7.60
C LEU A 439 -0.63 -2.65 -6.38
N VAL A 440 0.55 -2.45 -5.82
CA VAL A 440 0.79 -1.45 -4.76
C VAL A 440 2.02 -0.62 -5.08
N GLY A 441 2.01 0.67 -4.76
CA GLY A 441 3.14 1.53 -5.05
C GLY A 441 3.23 2.79 -4.22
N GLY A 442 4.47 3.23 -3.99
CA GLY A 442 4.77 4.51 -3.36
C GLY A 442 4.97 5.60 -4.40
N LYS A 443 4.54 6.83 -4.08
CA LYS A 443 4.74 8.00 -4.92
C LYS A 443 6.23 8.21 -5.15
N GLY A 444 6.64 8.04 -6.40
CA GLY A 444 7.98 8.35 -6.84
C GLY A 444 8.20 9.85 -6.75
N SER A 445 9.40 10.27 -6.36
CA SER A 445 9.88 11.63 -6.59
C SER A 445 10.03 11.84 -8.10
N SER A 446 8.92 12.24 -8.75
CA SER A 446 8.81 12.71 -10.14
C SER A 446 9.36 11.78 -11.24
N THR A 447 8.47 11.01 -11.89
CA THR A 447 8.69 10.48 -13.27
C THR A 447 7.36 10.40 -14.03
N LEU A 448 6.97 11.48 -14.71
CA LEU A 448 5.73 11.54 -15.50
C LEU A 448 5.93 11.06 -16.95
N ALA A 449 4.87 10.41 -17.45
CA ALA A 449 4.46 10.14 -18.82
C ALA A 449 5.17 9.00 -19.61
N ALA A 450 4.32 8.14 -20.18
CA ALA A 450 4.66 7.04 -21.05
C ALA A 450 5.46 7.48 -22.28
N GLY A 451 6.46 6.68 -22.67
CA GLY A 451 6.95 6.63 -24.04
C GLY A 451 8.36 7.12 -24.35
N LYS A 452 9.21 7.44 -23.36
CA LYS A 452 10.67 7.49 -23.59
C LYS A 452 11.46 6.89 -22.44
N LEU A 453 12.21 5.84 -22.76
CA LEU A 453 13.26 5.28 -21.93
C LEU A 453 14.45 6.24 -21.93
N LEU A 454 14.74 6.85 -20.79
CA LEU A 454 16.03 6.76 -20.09
C LEU A 454 15.69 7.05 -18.61
N ALA A 455 15.58 6.01 -17.79
CA ALA A 455 15.40 6.21 -16.34
C ALA A 455 16.56 7.08 -15.85
N THR A 456 16.23 8.18 -15.18
CA THR A 456 17.25 8.97 -14.48
C THR A 456 17.50 8.26 -13.16
N PRO A 457 18.72 7.75 -12.90
CA PRO A 457 19.05 7.17 -11.62
C PRO A 457 18.91 8.23 -10.52
N ASP A 458 18.45 7.82 -9.34
CA ASP A 458 18.41 8.68 -8.16
C ASP A 458 19.70 8.54 -7.37
N PHE A 459 20.17 9.65 -6.80
CA PHE A 459 21.42 9.74 -6.06
C PHE A 459 21.16 10.45 -4.73
N SER A 460 21.47 9.79 -3.61
CA SER A 460 21.25 10.33 -2.26
C SER A 460 22.32 9.87 -1.28
N GLY A 461 22.45 10.54 -0.14
CA GLY A 461 23.39 10.19 0.93
C GLY A 461 24.43 11.26 1.21
N ASP A 462 25.42 10.90 2.02
CA ASP A 462 26.50 11.78 2.44
C ASP A 462 27.81 10.98 2.61
N ALA A 463 28.91 11.70 2.83
CA ALA A 463 30.23 11.09 2.96
C ALA A 463 30.38 10.15 4.17
N ALA A 464 29.57 10.32 5.22
CA ALA A 464 29.65 9.52 6.44
C ALA A 464 28.83 8.22 6.35
N GLY A 465 27.64 8.28 5.75
CA GLY A 465 26.71 7.15 5.56
C GLY A 465 26.84 6.43 4.22
N GLY A 466 27.64 6.96 3.29
CA GLY A 466 27.76 6.47 1.93
C GLY A 466 26.67 7.00 0.99
N TYR A 467 26.95 6.96 -0.30
CA TYR A 467 26.05 7.43 -1.35
C TYR A 467 25.31 6.27 -2.01
N ARG A 468 24.00 6.41 -2.12
CA ARG A 468 23.07 5.45 -2.68
C ARG A 468 22.70 5.87 -4.09
N VAL A 469 22.95 4.99 -5.05
CA VAL A 469 22.52 5.12 -6.43
C VAL A 469 21.41 4.10 -6.67
N THR A 470 20.24 4.54 -7.15
CA THR A 470 19.14 3.63 -7.49
C THR A 470 18.64 3.89 -8.90
N GLY A 471 18.10 2.87 -9.56
CA GLY A 471 17.49 3.03 -10.89
C GLY A 471 18.48 3.24 -12.04
N LEU A 472 19.71 2.73 -11.93
CA LEU A 472 20.66 2.69 -13.04
C LEU A 472 20.09 1.85 -14.20
N PRO A 473 19.94 2.42 -15.42
CA PRO A 473 19.42 1.69 -16.56
C PRO A 473 20.27 0.47 -16.91
N GLY A 474 19.63 -0.69 -17.10
CA GLY A 474 20.30 -1.92 -17.53
C GLY A 474 20.97 -2.73 -16.40
N LEU A 475 20.80 -2.34 -15.13
CA LEU A 475 21.26 -3.11 -13.98
C LEU A 475 20.13 -3.89 -13.31
N SER A 476 20.39 -5.15 -12.96
CA SER A 476 19.52 -5.98 -12.11
C SER A 476 19.56 -5.54 -10.64
N GLU A 477 20.66 -4.90 -10.22
CA GLU A 477 20.81 -4.32 -8.89
C GLU A 477 19.99 -3.04 -8.77
N THR A 478 19.07 -3.03 -7.81
CA THR A 478 18.17 -1.89 -7.54
C THR A 478 18.82 -0.78 -6.73
N LEU A 479 19.96 -1.06 -6.08
CA LEU A 479 20.70 -0.13 -5.22
C LEU A 479 22.21 -0.42 -5.29
N VAL A 480 22.99 0.58 -5.70
CA VAL A 480 24.45 0.57 -5.58
C VAL A 480 24.84 1.52 -4.45
N LEU A 481 25.56 1.01 -3.44
CA LEU A 481 26.10 1.81 -2.34
C LEU A 481 27.58 2.10 -2.56
N LEU A 482 27.93 3.39 -2.66
CA LEU A 482 29.29 3.92 -2.71
C LEU A 482 29.72 4.35 -1.32
N THR A 483 30.76 3.74 -0.78
CA THR A 483 31.26 3.94 0.58
C THR A 483 32.62 4.62 0.57
N ALA A 484 33.17 4.92 1.75
CA ALA A 484 34.52 5.45 1.87
C ALA A 484 35.59 4.53 1.24
N ALA A 485 35.34 3.22 1.14
CA ALA A 485 36.25 2.27 0.50
C ALA A 485 36.28 2.43 -1.04
N ASP A 486 35.22 2.97 -1.63
CA ASP A 486 35.10 3.20 -3.08
C ASP A 486 35.70 4.57 -3.49
N ARG A 487 36.15 5.38 -2.52
CA ARG A 487 36.68 6.73 -2.76
C ARG A 487 38.12 6.67 -3.25
N GLU A 488 38.38 7.27 -4.41
CA GLU A 488 39.72 7.37 -4.99
C GLU A 488 40.43 8.66 -4.54
N ALA A 489 41.25 8.54 -3.50
CA ALA A 489 41.92 9.69 -2.89
C ALA A 489 42.95 10.40 -3.81
N ILE A 490 43.53 9.70 -4.79
CA ILE A 490 44.61 10.22 -5.66
C ILE A 490 44.06 10.98 -6.88
N THR A 491 42.83 10.67 -7.32
CA THR A 491 42.20 11.22 -8.55
C THR A 491 41.09 12.23 -8.24
N SER A 492 40.94 12.62 -6.96
CA SER A 492 40.01 13.66 -6.55
C SER A 492 40.60 15.05 -6.85
N ASP A 493 40.06 15.73 -7.86
CA ASP A 493 40.45 17.09 -8.26
C ASP A 493 40.03 18.15 -7.22
N VAL A 494 40.57 19.38 -7.32
CA VAL A 494 40.11 20.51 -6.50
C VAL A 494 38.61 20.74 -6.74
N GLY A 495 37.81 20.53 -5.70
CA GLY A 495 36.36 20.73 -5.71
C GLY A 495 35.51 19.49 -5.99
N PHE A 496 36.10 18.32 -6.23
CA PHE A 496 35.35 17.08 -6.44
C PHE A 496 35.94 15.87 -5.71
N ASP A 497 35.09 15.00 -5.19
CA ASP A 497 35.47 13.67 -4.72
C ASP A 497 35.05 12.63 -5.77
N LEU A 498 35.97 11.71 -6.10
CA LEU A 498 35.72 10.63 -7.05
C LEU A 498 35.49 9.30 -6.32
N TYR A 499 34.42 8.62 -6.69
CA TYR A 499 34.10 7.26 -6.25
C TYR A 499 34.06 6.33 -7.45
N ARG A 500 34.68 5.14 -7.34
CA ARG A 500 34.58 4.08 -8.34
C ARG A 500 34.24 2.76 -7.69
N LYS A 501 33.28 2.06 -8.29
CA LYS A 501 32.86 0.73 -7.86
C LYS A 501 32.70 -0.19 -9.06
N THR A 502 33.44 -1.29 -9.04
CA THR A 502 33.30 -2.38 -10.00
C THR A 502 32.15 -3.29 -9.57
N LEU A 503 31.20 -3.50 -10.46
CA LEU A 503 30.09 -4.43 -10.33
C LEU A 503 30.29 -5.61 -11.28
N ALA A 504 29.50 -6.67 -11.12
CA ALA A 504 29.53 -7.82 -12.03
C ALA A 504 29.19 -7.45 -13.49
N THR A 505 28.37 -6.41 -13.67
CA THR A 505 27.81 -5.96 -14.95
C THR A 505 28.54 -4.80 -15.58
N GLY A 506 29.36 -4.06 -14.83
CA GLY A 506 30.02 -2.85 -15.30
C GLY A 506 30.73 -2.08 -14.19
N MET A 507 31.24 -0.91 -14.52
CA MET A 507 31.85 0.02 -13.58
C MET A 507 30.93 1.23 -13.38
N VAL A 508 30.64 1.56 -12.12
CA VAL A 508 29.99 2.80 -11.72
C VAL A 508 31.06 3.77 -11.24
N GLN A 509 31.03 4.99 -11.76
CA GLN A 509 31.84 6.11 -11.31
C GLN A 509 30.92 7.26 -10.89
N ALA A 510 31.18 7.87 -9.74
CA ALA A 510 30.48 9.08 -9.31
C ALA A 510 31.50 10.16 -8.96
N ARG A 511 31.46 11.29 -9.67
CA ARG A 511 32.23 12.49 -9.35
C ARG A 511 31.30 13.49 -8.64
N LEU A 512 31.53 13.70 -7.36
CA LEU A 512 30.66 14.48 -6.49
C LEU A 512 31.26 15.86 -6.24
N TYR A 513 30.45 16.90 -6.34
CA TYR A 513 30.86 18.26 -6.01
C TYR A 513 31.08 18.39 -4.49
N ASP A 514 32.30 18.70 -4.08
CA ASP A 514 32.65 18.95 -2.70
C ASP A 514 32.62 20.46 -2.43
N ALA A 515 31.56 20.91 -1.76
CA ALA A 515 31.36 22.31 -1.41
C ALA A 515 32.43 22.89 -0.47
N GLY A 516 33.16 22.06 0.28
CA GLY A 516 34.28 22.48 1.13
C GLY A 516 35.59 22.69 0.35
N LYS A 517 35.69 22.15 -0.86
CA LYS A 517 36.87 22.25 -1.74
C LYS A 517 36.59 23.04 -3.02
N GLY A 518 35.32 23.26 -3.35
CA GLY A 518 34.86 23.90 -4.57
C GLY A 518 34.69 25.43 -4.43
N PRO A 519 34.60 26.14 -5.57
CA PRO A 519 34.48 27.60 -5.60
C PRO A 519 33.11 28.13 -5.14
N LEU A 520 32.07 27.30 -5.10
CA LEU A 520 30.74 27.62 -4.59
C LEU A 520 30.52 26.95 -3.24
N ALA A 521 30.55 27.73 -2.16
CA ALA A 521 30.32 27.24 -0.81
C ALA A 521 28.84 26.94 -0.58
N LEU A 522 28.46 25.67 -0.68
CA LEU A 522 27.11 25.17 -0.46
C LEU A 522 27.01 24.39 0.86
N SER A 523 25.84 24.40 1.47
CA SER A 523 25.58 23.72 2.75
C SER A 523 24.50 22.66 2.63
N TYR A 524 23.62 22.74 1.63
CA TYR A 524 22.43 21.92 1.51
C TYR A 524 22.33 21.21 0.17
N ALA A 525 22.96 21.72 -0.88
CA ALA A 525 23.00 21.12 -2.21
C ALA A 525 24.42 20.64 -2.57
N SER A 526 24.46 19.53 -3.29
CA SER A 526 25.62 19.04 -4.02
C SER A 526 25.12 18.45 -5.36
N PHE A 527 26.03 17.88 -6.11
CA PHE A 527 25.81 17.37 -7.45
C PHE A 527 26.69 16.14 -7.70
N ALA A 528 26.15 15.14 -8.37
CA ALA A 528 26.89 13.96 -8.84
C ALA A 528 26.90 13.88 -10.37
N GLU A 529 28.09 13.84 -10.97
CA GLU A 529 28.30 13.30 -12.31
C GLU A 529 28.43 11.78 -12.16
N LEU A 530 27.34 11.07 -12.46
CA LEU A 530 27.29 9.62 -12.40
C LEU A 530 27.57 9.05 -13.79
N ALA A 531 28.53 8.14 -13.90
CA ALA A 531 28.89 7.47 -15.12
C ALA A 531 28.80 5.94 -14.94
N TYR A 532 28.26 5.26 -15.95
CA TYR A 532 28.21 3.80 -16.00
C TYR A 532 28.77 3.28 -17.32
N LEU A 533 29.70 2.33 -17.24
CA LEU A 533 30.24 1.61 -18.39
C LEU A 533 30.03 0.11 -18.17
N ALA A 534 29.29 -0.54 -19.08
CA ALA A 534 29.05 -1.98 -19.01
C ALA A 534 30.33 -2.78 -19.32
N ASN A 535 30.49 -3.95 -18.71
CA ASN A 535 31.68 -4.80 -18.90
C ASN A 535 31.82 -5.35 -20.34
N ASP A 536 30.69 -5.45 -21.05
CA ASP A 536 30.61 -5.90 -22.44
C ASP A 536 30.64 -4.74 -23.46
N ALA A 537 30.86 -3.51 -23.00
CA ALA A 537 30.99 -2.37 -23.89
C ALA A 537 32.21 -2.52 -24.82
N ALA A 538 32.04 -2.20 -26.10
CA ALA A 538 33.13 -2.24 -27.08
C ALA A 538 34.29 -1.33 -26.62
N ALA A 539 35.53 -1.72 -26.92
CA ALA A 539 36.71 -0.93 -26.59
C ALA A 539 36.58 0.49 -27.16
N GLY A 540 36.65 1.50 -26.29
CA GLY A 540 36.46 2.91 -26.65
C GLY A 540 35.02 3.43 -26.58
N SER A 541 34.07 2.65 -26.03
CA SER A 541 32.70 3.13 -25.79
C SER A 541 32.66 4.23 -24.73
N ASP A 542 31.84 5.26 -24.97
CA ASP A 542 31.57 6.29 -23.97
C ASP A 542 30.65 5.76 -22.86
N PRO A 543 30.94 6.07 -21.58
CA PRO A 543 30.04 5.71 -20.50
C PRO A 543 28.73 6.49 -20.60
N LEU A 544 27.63 5.86 -20.19
CA LEU A 544 26.37 6.58 -19.96
C LEU A 544 26.58 7.55 -18.80
N ARG A 545 26.19 8.82 -18.97
CA ARG A 545 26.37 9.86 -17.94
C ARG A 545 25.06 10.50 -17.52
N TRP A 546 24.96 10.79 -16.24
CA TRP A 546 23.86 11.54 -15.63
C TRP A 546 24.40 12.62 -14.73
N TYR A 547 23.66 13.73 -14.72
CA TYR A 547 23.95 14.89 -13.91
C TYR A 547 22.81 15.05 -12.91
N LEU A 548 23.11 14.73 -11.64
CA LEU A 548 22.13 14.58 -10.57
C LEU A 548 22.40 15.57 -9.42
N PRO A 549 21.68 16.71 -9.36
CA PRO A 549 21.66 17.54 -8.16
C PRO A 549 21.00 16.78 -7.01
N PHE A 550 21.63 16.77 -5.83
CA PHE A 550 21.12 16.10 -4.64
C PHE A 550 21.39 16.92 -3.38
N GLY A 551 20.73 16.58 -2.27
CA GLY A 551 20.90 17.27 -1.00
C GLY A 551 19.62 17.39 -0.18
N GLN A 552 19.65 18.27 0.82
CA GLN A 552 18.50 18.54 1.69
C GLN A 552 17.51 19.47 0.98
N ARG A 553 16.47 18.89 0.37
CA ARG A 553 15.44 19.68 -0.32
C ARG A 553 14.68 20.57 0.66
N THR A 554 14.37 21.79 0.24
CA THR A 554 13.49 22.69 1.00
C THR A 554 12.11 22.05 1.13
N THR A 555 11.59 21.95 2.34
CA THR A 555 10.24 21.40 2.60
C THR A 555 9.16 22.42 2.26
N ALA A 556 7.92 21.96 2.02
CA ALA A 556 6.82 22.84 1.58
C ALA A 556 6.44 23.93 2.61
N ASP A 557 6.67 23.68 3.90
CA ASP A 557 6.50 24.65 4.99
C ASP A 557 7.65 25.66 5.06
N GLN A 558 8.84 25.32 4.54
CA GLN A 558 10.00 26.20 4.49
C GLN A 558 10.15 26.94 3.16
N MET A 559 9.37 26.59 2.13
CA MET A 559 9.36 27.31 0.86
C MET A 559 8.83 28.73 1.06
N PRO A 560 9.57 29.78 0.67
CA PRO A 560 9.06 31.14 0.69
C PRO A 560 7.81 31.26 -0.21
N ARG A 561 6.81 32.00 0.26
CA ARG A 561 5.53 32.22 -0.46
C ARG A 561 5.36 33.66 -0.95
N THR A 562 6.28 34.54 -0.58
CA THR A 562 6.25 35.96 -0.88
C THR A 562 7.67 36.47 -1.15
N GLY A 563 7.78 37.55 -1.89
CA GLY A 563 9.06 38.21 -2.18
C GLY A 563 9.84 37.57 -3.33
N THR A 564 11.01 38.13 -3.59
CA THR A 564 11.91 37.73 -4.69
C THR A 564 13.28 37.34 -4.15
N ALA A 565 13.99 36.46 -4.85
CA ALA A 565 15.36 36.10 -4.55
C ALA A 565 16.19 35.97 -5.83
N SER A 566 17.45 36.38 -5.77
CA SER A 566 18.45 36.12 -6.80
C SER A 566 19.44 35.06 -6.34
N TYR A 567 19.90 34.23 -7.26
CA TYR A 567 20.91 33.19 -7.02
C TYR A 567 22.01 33.31 -8.05
N ALA A 568 23.25 33.13 -7.59
CA ALA A 568 24.43 33.06 -8.44
C ALA A 568 25.07 31.68 -8.29
N GLY A 569 25.48 31.10 -9.41
CA GLY A 569 25.91 29.71 -9.45
C GLY A 569 26.90 29.40 -10.55
N GLN A 570 27.18 28.11 -10.67
CA GLN A 570 28.11 27.54 -11.63
C GLN A 570 27.45 26.44 -12.46
N VAL A 571 27.99 26.25 -13.66
CA VAL A 571 27.59 25.20 -14.60
C VAL A 571 28.66 24.12 -14.63
N PHE A 572 28.22 22.87 -14.66
CA PHE A 572 29.05 21.68 -14.81
C PHE A 572 28.39 20.77 -15.83
N GLY A 573 29.17 20.08 -16.66
CA GLY A 573 28.57 19.27 -17.72
C GLY A 573 29.55 18.63 -18.67
N THR A 574 29.00 18.03 -19.71
CA THR A 574 29.70 17.60 -20.91
C THR A 574 28.98 18.13 -22.14
N GLY A 575 29.77 18.55 -23.13
CA GLY A 575 29.27 18.99 -24.42
C GLY A 575 29.97 18.25 -25.55
N THR A 576 29.26 18.01 -26.64
CA THR A 576 29.83 17.45 -27.88
C THR A 576 29.55 18.38 -29.05
N VAL A 577 30.53 18.50 -29.95
CA VAL A 577 30.40 19.19 -31.24
C VAL A 577 31.06 18.31 -32.30
N GLY A 578 30.26 17.66 -33.15
CA GLY A 578 30.78 16.60 -34.03
C GLY A 578 31.38 15.46 -33.20
N THR A 579 32.67 15.16 -33.41
CA THR A 579 33.43 14.16 -32.64
C THR A 579 34.22 14.75 -31.46
N ALA A 580 34.21 16.08 -31.28
CA ALA A 580 34.93 16.74 -30.21
C ALA A 580 34.10 16.78 -28.93
N SER A 581 34.70 16.35 -27.82
CA SER A 581 34.11 16.38 -26.48
C SER A 581 34.71 17.50 -25.63
N TYR A 582 33.87 18.15 -24.84
CA TYR A 582 34.21 19.26 -23.96
C TYR A 582 33.68 18.99 -22.55
N THR A 583 34.48 19.30 -21.53
CA THR A 583 34.01 19.48 -20.15
C THR A 583 33.40 20.86 -20.06
N LEU A 584 32.13 20.94 -19.64
CA LEU A 584 31.42 22.21 -19.50
C LEU A 584 31.70 22.86 -18.16
N GLY A 585 31.89 24.18 -18.22
CA GLY A 585 31.99 25.09 -17.10
C GLY A 585 31.16 26.34 -17.35
N GLY A 586 31.25 27.30 -16.43
CA GLY A 586 30.65 28.63 -16.59
C GLY A 586 29.82 29.04 -15.40
N THR A 587 28.95 30.04 -15.60
CA THR A 587 28.16 30.65 -14.53
C THR A 587 26.67 30.46 -14.78
N SER A 588 25.89 30.46 -13.70
CA SER A 588 24.43 30.48 -13.76
C SER A 588 23.87 31.60 -12.90
N SER A 589 22.70 32.09 -13.31
CA SER A 589 21.93 33.06 -12.54
C SER A 589 20.46 32.66 -12.51
N PHE A 590 19.82 32.88 -11.37
CA PHE A 590 18.38 32.66 -11.20
C PHE A 590 17.74 33.86 -10.53
N ALA A 591 16.59 34.29 -11.03
CA ALA A 591 15.70 35.24 -10.40
C ALA A 591 14.36 34.54 -10.14
N VAL A 592 14.00 34.46 -8.87
CA VAL A 592 12.85 33.70 -8.36
C VAL A 592 11.87 34.68 -7.72
N ASP A 593 10.63 34.69 -8.19
CA ASP A 593 9.51 35.40 -7.60
C ASP A 593 8.59 34.38 -6.93
N PHE A 594 8.66 34.30 -5.60
CA PHE A 594 7.89 33.36 -4.80
C PHE A 594 6.41 33.75 -4.72
N ALA A 595 6.10 35.04 -4.82
CA ALA A 595 4.71 35.50 -4.82
C ALA A 595 3.99 35.10 -6.12
N ARG A 596 4.72 35.12 -7.25
CA ARG A 596 4.19 34.68 -8.56
C ARG A 596 4.45 33.21 -8.88
N ALA A 597 5.08 32.48 -7.96
CA ALA A 597 5.52 31.09 -8.18
C ALA A 597 6.26 30.92 -9.53
N SER A 598 7.20 31.82 -9.82
CA SER A 598 7.90 31.85 -11.11
C SER A 598 9.42 31.99 -10.95
N ALA A 599 10.17 31.24 -11.75
CA ALA A 599 11.62 31.34 -11.86
C ALA A 599 12.03 31.74 -13.29
N SER A 600 13.10 32.52 -13.37
CA SER A 600 13.79 32.88 -14.61
C SER A 600 15.29 32.82 -14.36
N GLY A 601 16.08 32.76 -15.41
CA GLY A 601 17.53 32.67 -15.25
C GLY A 601 18.28 32.47 -16.54
N SER A 602 19.59 32.32 -16.41
CA SER A 602 20.48 32.04 -17.53
C SER A 602 21.67 31.18 -17.13
N LEU A 603 22.16 30.39 -18.09
CA LEU A 603 23.37 29.59 -17.99
C LEU A 603 24.36 30.13 -19.03
N ALA A 604 25.46 30.73 -18.62
CA ALA A 604 26.57 31.08 -19.49
C ALA A 604 27.54 29.90 -19.54
N VAL A 605 27.59 29.21 -20.68
CA VAL A 605 28.26 27.91 -20.79
C VAL A 605 29.54 28.03 -21.59
N THR A 606 30.64 27.59 -21.00
CA THR A 606 31.94 27.42 -21.68
C THR A 606 32.33 25.95 -21.68
N GLY A 607 33.19 25.55 -22.61
CA GLY A 607 33.74 24.19 -22.68
C GLY A 607 35.24 24.20 -22.84
N SER A 608 35.90 23.20 -22.26
CA SER A 608 37.32 22.91 -22.47
C SER A 608 37.50 21.45 -22.87
N GLY A 609 38.35 21.19 -23.86
CA GLY A 609 38.65 19.83 -24.34
C GLY A 609 39.95 19.78 -25.13
N ALA A 610 40.27 18.62 -25.71
CA ALA A 610 41.47 18.43 -26.52
C ALA A 610 41.52 19.36 -27.75
N SER A 611 40.36 19.79 -28.24
CA SER A 611 40.21 20.75 -29.35
C SER A 611 40.32 22.22 -28.93
N GLY A 612 40.66 22.52 -27.67
CA GLY A 612 40.75 23.86 -27.11
C GLY A 612 39.54 24.29 -26.29
N THR A 613 39.45 25.58 -25.99
CA THR A 613 38.31 26.18 -25.29
C THR A 613 37.24 26.68 -26.27
N ARG A 614 35.98 26.64 -25.84
CA ARG A 614 34.83 27.08 -26.63
C ARG A 614 33.82 27.82 -25.75
N ASP A 615 33.24 28.87 -26.29
CA ASP A 615 32.08 29.54 -25.70
C ASP A 615 30.80 29.01 -26.39
N PHE A 616 29.85 28.51 -25.58
CA PHE A 616 28.54 28.04 -26.04
C PHE A 616 27.44 29.08 -25.78
N GLY A 617 27.81 30.29 -25.38
CA GLY A 617 26.92 31.41 -25.16
C GLY A 617 26.04 31.23 -23.92
N SER A 618 24.95 32.00 -23.91
CA SER A 618 24.00 32.02 -22.80
C SER A 618 22.67 31.38 -23.16
N LEU A 619 22.24 30.43 -22.34
CA LEU A 619 20.94 29.77 -22.41
C LEU A 619 20.03 30.34 -21.32
N GLY A 620 19.03 31.12 -21.71
CA GLY A 620 18.06 31.74 -20.81
C GLY A 620 16.77 30.92 -20.66
N PHE A 621 16.06 31.11 -19.56
CA PHE A 621 14.68 30.67 -19.42
C PHE A 621 13.87 31.73 -18.68
N THR A 622 12.58 31.83 -18.99
CA THR A 622 11.67 32.81 -18.36
C THR A 622 10.36 32.15 -17.99
N GLY A 623 9.75 32.62 -16.89
CA GLY A 623 8.40 32.18 -16.49
C GLY A 623 8.27 30.69 -16.14
N ALA A 624 9.34 30.03 -15.70
CA ALA A 624 9.28 28.65 -15.24
C ALA A 624 8.41 28.55 -13.98
N GLY A 625 7.29 27.85 -14.06
CA GLY A 625 6.39 27.66 -12.93
C GLY A 625 7.07 26.88 -11.80
N ILE A 626 6.90 27.38 -10.57
CA ILE A 626 7.35 26.72 -9.36
C ILE A 626 6.21 25.86 -8.83
N SER A 627 6.50 24.58 -8.57
CA SER A 627 5.56 23.64 -7.97
C SER A 627 6.23 22.90 -6.83
N ALA A 628 5.62 22.93 -5.65
CA ALA A 628 6.21 22.48 -4.39
C ALA A 628 7.59 23.14 -4.14
N ASN A 629 8.67 22.37 -4.28
CA ASN A 629 10.06 22.81 -4.07
C ASN A 629 10.93 22.67 -5.33
N GLY A 630 10.32 22.65 -6.51
CA GLY A 630 11.05 22.57 -7.77
C GLY A 630 10.39 23.37 -8.89
N PHE A 631 11.07 23.38 -10.03
CA PHE A 631 10.63 24.09 -11.23
C PHE A 631 11.19 23.41 -12.49
N THR A 632 10.49 23.60 -13.60
CA THR A 632 10.95 23.16 -14.93
C THR A 632 10.88 24.35 -15.89
N GLY A 633 11.99 24.63 -16.56
CA GLY A 633 12.12 25.72 -17.53
C GLY A 633 12.49 25.20 -18.91
N ALA A 634 11.97 25.85 -19.95
CA ALA A 634 12.49 25.69 -21.31
C ALA A 634 13.68 26.64 -21.48
N LEU A 635 14.84 26.09 -21.83
CA LEU A 635 16.02 26.88 -22.16
C LEU A 635 15.94 27.34 -23.60
N GLY A 636 16.24 28.61 -23.84
CA GLY A 636 16.30 29.23 -25.15
C GLY A 636 17.47 30.21 -25.26
N GLY A 637 17.99 30.36 -26.46
CA GLY A 637 19.04 31.32 -26.82
C GLY A 637 19.07 31.54 -28.32
N ALA A 638 19.93 32.44 -28.82
CA ALA A 638 19.97 32.88 -30.22
C ALA A 638 20.10 31.74 -31.25
N SER A 639 20.56 30.56 -30.85
CA SER A 639 20.71 29.40 -31.74
C SER A 639 20.47 28.03 -31.07
N GLY A 640 19.79 28.00 -29.92
CA GLY A 640 19.64 26.77 -29.12
C GLY A 640 18.34 26.65 -28.34
N SER A 641 17.94 25.40 -28.10
CA SER A 641 16.78 25.02 -27.30
C SER A 641 17.12 23.90 -26.32
N GLY A 642 16.51 23.90 -25.16
CA GLY A 642 16.75 22.87 -24.16
C GLY A 642 15.70 22.86 -23.06
N SER A 643 15.98 22.08 -22.03
CA SER A 643 15.17 22.01 -20.82
C SER A 643 16.06 22.08 -19.59
N LEU A 644 15.49 22.59 -18.51
CA LEU A 644 16.10 22.65 -17.20
C LEU A 644 15.09 22.17 -16.17
N THR A 645 15.51 21.28 -15.27
CA THR A 645 14.72 20.83 -14.12
C THR A 645 15.49 21.14 -12.86
N GLY A 646 14.92 21.97 -11.98
CA GLY A 646 15.56 22.46 -10.77
C GLY A 646 14.77 22.20 -9.49
N TRP A 647 15.51 22.22 -8.38
CA TRP A 647 14.99 22.08 -7.02
C TRP A 647 15.62 23.11 -6.09
N PHE A 648 14.88 23.48 -5.06
CA PHE A 648 15.34 24.32 -3.95
C PHE A 648 15.85 23.45 -2.81
N PHE A 649 16.97 23.88 -2.21
CA PHE A 649 17.68 23.18 -1.14
C PHE A 649 17.88 24.11 0.07
N GLY A 650 17.87 23.51 1.26
CA GLY A 650 18.04 24.18 2.54
C GLY A 650 16.81 24.94 3.04
N PRO A 651 16.83 25.41 4.29
CA PRO A 651 15.78 26.26 4.85
C PRO A 651 15.57 27.51 3.99
N GLN A 652 14.32 27.91 3.77
CA GLN A 652 13.98 29.13 3.02
C GLN A 652 14.56 29.20 1.59
N ALA A 653 14.76 28.04 0.95
CA ALA A 653 15.28 27.96 -0.41
C ALA A 653 16.62 28.69 -0.58
N GLN A 654 17.59 28.42 0.30
CA GLN A 654 18.90 29.07 0.29
C GLN A 654 19.76 28.69 -0.93
N GLU A 655 19.52 27.52 -1.52
CA GLU A 655 20.33 26.98 -2.61
C GLU A 655 19.44 26.40 -3.70
N ILE A 656 19.94 26.38 -4.94
CA ILE A 656 19.31 25.77 -6.10
C ILE A 656 20.26 24.75 -6.68
N GLY A 657 19.71 23.60 -7.06
CA GLY A 657 20.39 22.63 -7.91
C GLY A 657 19.48 22.26 -9.07
N ALA A 658 19.99 22.28 -10.29
CA ALA A 658 19.22 21.95 -11.47
C ALA A 658 20.03 21.13 -12.47
N ARG A 659 19.37 20.23 -13.20
CA ARG A 659 19.94 19.56 -14.37
C ARG A 659 19.45 20.23 -15.64
N PHE A 660 20.24 20.18 -16.70
CA PHE A 660 19.85 20.70 -17.99
C PHE A 660 20.34 19.84 -19.16
N ASP A 661 19.58 19.95 -20.24
CA ASP A 661 19.87 19.38 -21.55
C ASP A 661 19.59 20.44 -22.60
N ALA A 662 20.53 20.70 -23.49
CA ALA A 662 20.35 21.67 -24.56
C ALA A 662 21.02 21.20 -25.86
N ALA A 663 20.40 21.54 -26.98
CA ALA A 663 20.99 21.42 -28.30
C ALA A 663 21.09 22.81 -28.93
N GLN A 664 22.23 23.10 -29.56
CA GLN A 664 22.47 24.34 -30.28
C GLN A 664 22.98 24.06 -31.69
N THR A 665 22.64 24.93 -32.63
CA THR A 665 23.29 24.97 -33.94
C THR A 665 24.30 26.11 -33.93
N LEU A 666 25.57 25.80 -34.15
CA LEU A 666 26.65 26.77 -34.16
C LEU A 666 26.67 27.56 -35.48
N ALA A 667 27.35 28.71 -35.50
CA ALA A 667 27.40 29.58 -36.68
C ALA A 667 27.99 28.92 -37.94
N ASN A 668 28.82 27.87 -37.75
CA ASN A 668 29.38 27.06 -38.83
C ASN A 668 28.47 25.90 -39.28
N GLY A 669 27.26 25.77 -38.72
CA GLY A 669 26.28 24.72 -39.03
C GLY A 669 26.40 23.46 -38.17
N ASP A 670 27.44 23.33 -37.34
CA ASP A 670 27.62 22.16 -36.48
C ASP A 670 26.57 22.12 -35.37
N LYS A 671 26.15 20.90 -34.99
CA LYS A 671 25.27 20.69 -33.85
C LYS A 671 26.09 20.47 -32.58
N ALA A 672 25.81 21.27 -31.56
CA ALA A 672 26.31 21.08 -30.22
C ALA A 672 25.22 20.45 -29.34
N VAL A 673 25.57 19.42 -28.57
CA VAL A 673 24.70 18.82 -27.54
C VAL A 673 25.35 19.04 -26.18
N LEU A 674 24.63 19.63 -25.25
CA LEU A 674 25.08 20.00 -23.92
C LEU A 674 24.21 19.29 -22.89
N ASN A 675 24.83 18.58 -21.96
CA ASN A 675 24.15 17.92 -20.85
C ASN A 675 24.93 18.24 -19.56
N GLY A 676 24.22 18.61 -18.50
CA GLY A 676 24.89 19.05 -17.30
C GLY A 676 23.98 19.34 -16.12
N ALA A 677 24.58 19.93 -15.10
CA ALA A 677 23.90 20.50 -13.96
C ALA A 677 24.44 21.87 -13.61
N THR A 678 23.68 22.58 -12.80
CA THR A 678 24.06 23.83 -12.20
C THR A 678 23.69 23.85 -10.73
N LEU A 679 24.58 24.42 -9.93
CA LEU A 679 24.35 24.70 -8.51
C LEU A 679 24.45 26.21 -8.31
N ALA A 680 23.54 26.78 -7.53
CA ALA A 680 23.51 28.21 -7.26
C ALA A 680 23.16 28.50 -5.80
N LYS A 681 23.76 29.54 -5.24
CA LYS A 681 23.51 30.01 -3.88
C LYS A 681 22.72 31.32 -3.92
N LYS A 682 21.77 31.48 -3.00
CA LYS A 682 21.02 32.73 -2.83
C LYS A 682 22.00 33.86 -2.53
N ALA A 683 21.88 34.96 -3.26
CA ALA A 683 22.64 36.17 -3.01
C ALA A 683 22.21 36.80 -1.66
N PRO A 684 23.10 37.52 -0.98
CA PRO A 684 22.80 38.22 0.27
C PRO A 684 21.63 39.20 0.17
#